data_AF-A0A7J8HML4-F1
#
_entry.id   AF-A0A7J8HML4-F1
#
_cell.length_a   1.000
_cell.length_b   1.000
_cell.length_c   1.000
_cell.angle_alpha   90.00
_cell.angle_beta   90.00
_cell.angle_gamma   90.00
#
_symmetry.space_group_name_H-M   'P 1'
#
loop_
_entity.id
_entity.type
_entity.pdbx_description
1 polymer ?
#
loop_
_entity_poly.entity_id
_entity_poly.type
_entity_poly.pdbx_seq_one_letter_code
_entity_poly.pdbx_strand_id
1 'polypeptide(L)'
;MCARRTGEGPASPSPEAVLAAVAGAPPSARPNGPGLASAAASRPPGSPPLAKTRSGALPFRLAAYALRAGERRYGVGERAVQASQVVSTSLRSGLQEGSRTTVMSWPNNLQSCRNKGDLAMEALLEGIQNRGRDGGFLTSCEAELQELMKQIDIMVAHKKSEWEGQTHALETCLDIRERELKTLRSQLDMKHKEVGMLRQQVEEHEKVKQEMAMDYKQELKKLHEELGRLKRSYEKLQKKQIRDFRGNAKNHREDRSEIERLTGKIEEFRQKSLDWEKQRLIYQQQVSSLEAQRKALAEQSEIIQAQLANRKQKLESVELSSQSEIQHLSSKLERANDTICANELEIERLTMRVNDLVGTNMTVMQEQQQKDEKLRESEKLLEVLQEEKRQLKATLHSQENFIHEAKMRKEKLQSKLKAIDSQHTVEALRSLEESQMERRYTSQEPGDLDNVLSQLDLTHSSEELLQAEVTRLEGSLESVSTTCKQLSQELMQKYEELKKMELHNNEYRAEIKKLKEQILQAEQSYGSALEGMKIEISQLTRELHQRDITIASAKSSSSNMEKQLKAEIQKAEEKAVEHKEILDQLESLKLENHHLSEMVTKLELGLHKAKEISVADLQENYIEALNKLVSENQQLQKDLMDTKSKLEISTQMSKKNYDRIFKPTHSRTPEFKNTEFNVPCLCLPLVQ
;
A
#
# COMPACT_ATOMS: atom_id res chain seq x y z
N MET A 1 -27.74 -37.02 55.43
CA MET A 1 -26.49 -36.26 55.70
C MET A 1 -26.56 -35.03 54.81
N CYS A 2 -26.66 -33.80 55.33
CA CYS A 2 -25.59 -33.01 55.97
C CYS A 2 -24.43 -32.75 54.99
N ALA A 3 -24.08 -31.53 54.59
CA ALA A 3 -24.64 -30.17 54.81
C ALA A 3 -24.17 -29.24 53.64
N ARG A 4 -24.51 -27.95 53.48
CA ARG A 4 -25.21 -26.91 54.27
C ARG A 4 -25.81 -25.85 53.30
N ARG A 5 -26.71 -24.97 53.75
CA ARG A 5 -27.35 -23.92 52.89
C ARG A 5 -26.72 -22.52 53.04
N THR A 6 -26.68 -21.79 51.94
CA THR A 6 -26.94 -20.34 51.70
C THR A 6 -27.01 -20.17 50.17
N GLY A 7 -27.90 -19.41 49.53
CA GLY A 7 -28.58 -18.17 49.94
C GLY A 7 -27.70 -16.97 49.56
N GLU A 8 -28.07 -16.01 48.71
CA GLU A 8 -29.36 -15.69 48.07
C GLU A 8 -29.13 -14.99 46.69
N GLY A 9 -30.22 -14.58 46.04
CA GLY A 9 -30.24 -13.63 44.90
C GLY A 9 -31.69 -13.45 44.40
N PRO A 10 -31.97 -12.57 43.41
CA PRO A 10 -31.11 -11.59 42.75
C PRO A 10 -31.57 -10.13 42.96
N ALA A 11 -30.85 -9.14 42.42
CA ALA A 11 -31.35 -7.76 42.31
C ALA A 11 -30.78 -7.01 41.08
N SER A 12 -31.65 -6.67 40.13
CA SER A 12 -31.41 -5.65 39.10
C SER A 12 -31.74 -4.26 39.65
N PRO A 13 -31.21 -3.17 39.04
CA PRO A 13 -32.15 -2.12 38.63
C PRO A 13 -31.79 -1.38 37.33
N SER A 14 -32.83 -0.86 36.67
CA SER A 14 -32.84 0.12 35.56
C SER A 14 -34.32 0.48 35.30
N PRO A 15 -34.73 1.67 34.77
CA PRO A 15 -34.00 2.90 34.45
C PRO A 15 -34.67 4.17 35.08
N GLU A 16 -34.41 5.35 34.50
CA GLU A 16 -35.21 6.61 34.51
C GLU A 16 -35.33 7.49 35.79
N ALA A 17 -34.74 8.70 35.71
CA ALA A 17 -35.34 10.03 35.98
C ALA A 17 -34.23 11.12 35.92
N VAL A 18 -34.37 12.38 35.48
CA VAL A 18 -35.20 13.15 34.51
C VAL A 18 -35.03 14.63 34.92
N LEU A 19 -34.74 15.55 33.96
CA LEU A 19 -34.63 17.03 34.12
C LEU A 19 -33.46 17.57 35.00
N ALA A 20 -32.91 18.78 34.78
CA ALA A 20 -32.93 19.69 33.62
C ALA A 20 -31.81 20.75 33.70
N ALA A 21 -31.33 21.23 32.54
CA ALA A 21 -30.86 22.61 32.31
C ALA A 21 -30.60 22.87 30.81
N VAL A 22 -31.43 23.71 30.15
CA VAL A 22 -31.19 24.18 28.78
C VAL A 22 -31.31 25.71 28.73
N ALA A 23 -30.17 26.39 28.62
CA ALA A 23 -29.95 27.77 28.16
C ALA A 23 -28.43 28.04 28.17
N GLY A 24 -27.83 28.84 27.29
CA GLY A 24 -28.35 29.54 26.11
C GLY A 24 -27.26 30.49 25.56
N ALA A 25 -27.01 30.45 24.25
CA ALA A 25 -26.16 31.41 23.53
C ALA A 25 -27.02 32.64 23.09
N PRO A 26 -26.51 33.72 22.43
CA PRO A 26 -25.19 33.91 21.82
C PRO A 26 -24.49 35.28 22.18
N PRO A 27 -24.04 36.18 21.27
CA PRO A 27 -22.62 36.27 20.88
C PRO A 27 -21.97 37.69 20.95
N SER A 28 -20.73 37.76 20.42
CA SER A 28 -20.05 38.91 19.80
C SER A 28 -19.27 39.93 20.66
N ALA A 29 -17.95 39.93 20.46
CA ALA A 29 -17.14 41.14 20.34
C ALA A 29 -15.85 40.87 19.52
N ARG A 30 -15.45 41.80 18.65
CA ARG A 30 -14.06 41.89 18.12
C ARG A 30 -13.21 42.79 19.04
N PRO A 31 -11.88 42.85 18.84
CA PRO A 31 -11.32 44.08 18.27
C PRO A 31 -10.48 43.83 17.00
N ASN A 32 -10.14 44.91 16.28
CA ASN A 32 -9.30 44.86 15.07
C ASN A 32 -7.90 45.46 15.33
N GLY A 33 -6.83 44.74 14.97
CA GLY A 33 -5.52 45.30 14.57
C GLY A 33 -4.74 46.13 15.61
N PRO A 34 -3.69 46.86 15.17
CA PRO A 34 -3.10 46.90 13.82
C PRO A 34 -1.87 45.96 13.69
N GLY A 35 -1.37 45.82 12.46
CA GLY A 35 -0.07 45.17 12.19
C GLY A 35 1.00 46.16 11.73
N LEU A 36 2.26 45.82 11.95
CA LEU A 36 3.43 46.37 11.26
C LEU A 36 4.36 45.21 10.87
N ALA A 37 5.19 45.42 9.84
CA ALA A 37 5.84 44.34 9.11
C ALA A 37 7.37 44.38 9.15
N SER A 38 7.96 43.21 8.90
CA SER A 38 9.31 42.98 8.34
C SER A 38 10.54 43.39 9.16
N ALA A 39 11.27 42.38 9.64
CA ALA A 39 12.73 42.31 9.51
C ALA A 39 13.16 40.83 9.50
N ALA A 40 14.20 40.49 8.73
CA ALA A 40 14.70 39.11 8.59
C ALA A 40 15.83 38.81 9.60
N ALA A 41 16.06 37.51 9.92
CA ALA A 41 17.33 36.82 9.63
C ALA A 41 17.50 35.41 10.27
N SER A 42 18.27 34.57 9.57
CA SER A 42 19.23 33.56 10.11
C SER A 42 18.79 32.28 10.86
N ARG A 43 18.62 31.22 10.04
CA ARG A 43 19.14 29.83 10.17
C ARG A 43 18.75 28.91 11.38
N PRO A 44 18.87 27.57 11.22
CA PRO A 44 18.35 26.58 12.19
C PRO A 44 19.42 25.74 12.92
N PRO A 45 19.06 25.01 13.98
CA PRO A 45 19.72 23.74 14.35
C PRO A 45 19.27 22.61 13.40
N GLY A 46 19.97 21.48 13.24
CA GLY A 46 21.15 21.00 13.95
C GLY A 46 21.10 19.47 14.01
N SER A 47 21.62 18.78 13.00
CA SER A 47 21.49 17.32 12.84
C SER A 47 22.18 16.54 13.98
N PRO A 48 21.61 15.38 14.41
CA PRO A 48 22.14 14.63 15.55
C PRO A 48 23.46 13.88 15.22
N PRO A 49 24.32 13.63 16.23
CA PRO A 49 25.59 12.93 16.04
C PRO A 49 25.42 11.42 15.85
N LEU A 50 26.33 10.83 15.05
CA LEU A 50 26.44 9.38 14.85
C LEU A 50 26.79 8.64 16.14
N ALA A 51 26.09 7.55 16.43
CA ALA A 51 26.36 6.69 17.57
C ALA A 51 27.67 5.90 17.39
N LYS A 52 28.48 5.81 18.45
CA LYS A 52 29.66 4.93 18.50
C LYS A 52 29.20 3.47 18.63
N THR A 53 29.27 2.69 17.55
CA THR A 53 29.13 1.23 17.63
C THR A 53 30.31 0.64 18.41
N ARG A 54 29.99 0.02 19.55
CA ARG A 54 30.97 -0.64 20.43
C ARG A 54 31.37 -1.97 19.80
N SER A 55 32.68 -2.25 19.75
CA SER A 55 33.17 -3.55 19.27
C SER A 55 32.59 -4.70 20.10
N GLY A 56 31.96 -5.66 19.43
CA GLY A 56 31.43 -6.89 20.01
C GLY A 56 31.74 -8.04 19.06
N ALA A 57 32.68 -8.90 19.44
CA ALA A 57 33.08 -10.04 18.63
C ALA A 57 32.02 -11.15 18.69
N LEU A 58 31.72 -11.75 17.54
CA LEU A 58 31.03 -13.04 17.44
C LEU A 58 31.95 -14.04 16.72
N PRO A 59 32.03 -15.30 17.18
CA PRO A 59 32.96 -16.29 16.63
C PRO A 59 32.45 -16.89 15.32
N PHE A 60 33.40 -17.32 14.48
CA PHE A 60 33.12 -18.16 13.31
C PHE A 60 32.39 -19.44 13.71
N ARG A 61 31.36 -19.82 12.95
CA ARG A 61 31.08 -21.23 12.68
C ARG A 61 30.90 -21.47 11.18
N LEU A 62 31.67 -22.42 10.67
CA LEU A 62 31.57 -22.93 9.31
C LEU A 62 30.34 -23.84 9.19
N ALA A 63 29.60 -23.69 8.09
CA ALA A 63 28.64 -24.68 7.61
C ALA A 63 28.67 -24.68 6.08
N ALA A 64 29.58 -25.47 5.50
CA ALA A 64 29.67 -25.63 4.06
C ALA A 64 28.76 -26.78 3.60
N TYR A 65 27.86 -26.51 2.66
CA TYR A 65 27.19 -27.55 1.86
C TYR A 65 27.38 -27.23 0.38
N ALA A 66 27.93 -28.20 -0.36
CA ALA A 66 28.28 -28.06 -1.77
C ALA A 66 27.58 -29.14 -2.61
N LEU A 67 26.62 -28.71 -3.43
CA LEU A 67 26.10 -29.43 -4.60
C LEU A 67 25.88 -28.37 -5.70
N ARG A 68 26.79 -28.19 -6.68
CA ARG A 68 27.23 -29.09 -7.77
C ARG A 68 26.21 -29.18 -8.91
N ALA A 69 26.39 -28.35 -9.94
CA ALA A 69 26.43 -28.69 -11.37
C ALA A 69 26.36 -27.42 -12.24
N GLY A 70 26.85 -27.45 -13.49
CA GLY A 70 26.22 -26.64 -14.54
C GLY A 70 27.06 -25.75 -15.47
N GLU A 71 28.41 -25.76 -15.45
CA GLU A 71 29.14 -25.13 -16.58
C GLU A 71 28.86 -25.90 -17.88
N ARG A 72 28.17 -25.26 -18.83
CA ARG A 72 28.22 -25.62 -20.25
C ARG A 72 28.51 -24.37 -21.07
N ARG A 73 29.64 -24.39 -21.79
CA ARG A 73 30.15 -23.27 -22.57
C ARG A 73 30.34 -23.72 -24.02
N TYR A 74 29.39 -23.36 -24.88
CA TYR A 74 29.56 -23.32 -26.34
C TYR A 74 28.96 -22.01 -26.84
N GLY A 75 29.65 -21.37 -27.80
CA GLY A 75 29.29 -20.07 -28.34
C GLY A 75 28.53 -20.15 -29.66
N VAL A 76 28.61 -19.06 -30.44
CA VAL A 76 27.77 -18.75 -31.62
C VAL A 76 26.31 -18.43 -31.23
N GLY A 77 25.69 -17.35 -31.70
CA GLY A 77 26.20 -16.28 -32.55
C GLY A 77 25.10 -15.24 -32.84
N GLU A 78 25.52 -14.06 -33.27
CA GLU A 78 24.73 -12.85 -33.54
C GLU A 78 23.32 -13.08 -34.13
N ARG A 79 22.27 -13.02 -33.29
CA ARG A 79 20.87 -12.73 -33.72
C ARG A 79 19.90 -12.39 -32.58
N ALA A 80 20.09 -11.24 -31.93
CA ALA A 80 19.15 -10.75 -30.90
C ALA A 80 18.87 -9.22 -30.91
N VAL A 81 19.59 -8.43 -31.73
CA VAL A 81 19.52 -6.95 -31.66
C VAL A 81 18.32 -6.36 -32.41
N GLN A 82 17.73 -7.08 -33.38
CA GLN A 82 16.64 -6.55 -34.22
C GLN A 82 15.22 -6.67 -33.63
N ALA A 83 15.04 -7.28 -32.45
CA ALA A 83 13.71 -7.43 -31.84
C ALA A 83 13.24 -6.16 -31.07
N SER A 84 14.16 -5.34 -30.54
CA SER A 84 13.81 -4.19 -29.69
C SER A 84 13.42 -2.91 -30.44
N GLN A 85 13.55 -2.86 -31.76
CA GLN A 85 13.44 -1.60 -32.52
C GLN A 85 12.13 -1.44 -33.32
N VAL A 86 11.27 -2.46 -33.34
CA VAL A 86 9.97 -2.45 -34.06
C VAL A 86 8.78 -2.09 -33.14
N VAL A 87 8.86 -2.40 -31.84
CA VAL A 87 7.79 -2.05 -30.88
C VAL A 87 7.80 -0.55 -30.56
N SER A 88 8.97 0.09 -30.55
CA SER A 88 9.14 1.50 -30.18
C SER A 88 8.63 2.52 -31.20
N THR A 89 8.32 2.11 -32.43
CA THR A 89 7.73 2.98 -33.47
C THR A 89 6.20 2.92 -33.50
N SER A 90 5.57 1.80 -33.10
CA SER A 90 4.11 1.66 -33.06
C SER A 90 3.45 2.48 -31.93
N LEU A 91 4.18 2.77 -30.85
CA LEU A 91 3.70 3.57 -29.71
C LEU A 91 4.03 5.07 -29.78
N ARG A 92 4.54 5.57 -30.92
CA ARG A 92 4.85 7.00 -31.12
C ARG A 92 3.91 7.71 -32.10
N SER A 93 3.14 6.96 -32.89
CA SER A 93 2.09 7.48 -33.79
C SER A 93 0.75 7.76 -33.08
N GLY A 94 0.53 7.25 -31.86
CA GLY A 94 -0.74 7.38 -31.12
C GLY A 94 -0.87 8.61 -30.20
N LEU A 95 0.11 9.52 -30.16
CA LEU A 95 0.16 10.65 -29.21
C LEU A 95 0.41 12.03 -29.85
N GLN A 96 0.06 12.20 -31.13
CA GLN A 96 0.07 13.52 -31.78
C GLN A 96 -1.17 13.78 -32.67
N GLU A 97 -2.34 13.29 -32.26
CA GLU A 97 -3.63 13.64 -32.87
C GLU A 97 -4.56 14.32 -31.84
N GLY A 98 -4.02 15.33 -31.16
CA GLY A 98 -4.83 16.25 -30.36
C GLY A 98 -5.67 17.17 -31.25
N SER A 99 -6.81 17.63 -30.72
CA SER A 99 -7.67 18.66 -31.34
C SER A 99 -8.52 18.24 -32.55
N ARG A 100 -8.99 16.97 -32.60
CA ARG A 100 -10.25 16.68 -33.30
C ARG A 100 -11.16 15.63 -32.63
N THR A 101 -11.30 15.74 -31.32
CA THR A 101 -12.56 15.34 -30.66
C THR A 101 -13.70 16.20 -31.21
N THR A 102 -14.33 15.73 -32.29
CA THR A 102 -15.68 16.14 -32.64
C THR A 102 -16.54 15.88 -31.42
N VAL A 103 -16.91 16.94 -30.71
CA VAL A 103 -17.97 16.86 -29.70
C VAL A 103 -19.22 16.49 -30.47
N MET A 104 -19.53 15.19 -30.47
CA MET A 104 -20.86 14.69 -30.80
C MET A 104 -21.78 15.20 -29.69
N SER A 105 -22.16 16.46 -29.84
CA SER A 105 -23.19 17.14 -29.08
C SER A 105 -24.49 16.40 -29.40
N TRP A 106 -24.74 15.32 -28.65
CA TRP A 106 -26.06 14.72 -28.55
C TRP A 106 -26.97 15.87 -28.13
N PRO A 107 -27.88 16.33 -29.00
CA PRO A 107 -28.63 17.52 -28.69
C PRO A 107 -29.51 17.22 -27.47
N ASN A 108 -29.62 18.19 -26.56
CA ASN A 108 -30.51 18.14 -25.38
C ASN A 108 -32.02 18.09 -25.75
N ASN A 109 -32.34 17.74 -27.00
CA ASN A 109 -33.67 17.49 -27.54
C ASN A 109 -34.19 16.08 -27.29
N LEU A 110 -33.45 15.15 -26.68
CA LEU A 110 -33.99 13.83 -26.31
C LEU A 110 -35.26 13.97 -25.43
N GLN A 111 -35.33 14.99 -24.58
CA GLN A 111 -36.51 15.32 -23.78
C GLN A 111 -37.62 15.99 -24.61
N SER A 112 -37.30 16.73 -25.68
CA SER A 112 -38.27 17.22 -26.66
C SER A 112 -38.81 16.11 -27.59
N CYS A 113 -38.04 15.04 -27.80
CA CYS A 113 -38.43 13.88 -28.59
C CYS A 113 -39.27 12.88 -27.78
N ARG A 114 -38.99 12.67 -26.48
CA ARG A 114 -39.89 11.93 -25.56
C ARG A 114 -41.30 12.50 -25.64
N ASN A 115 -41.47 13.77 -25.27
CA ASN A 115 -42.80 14.40 -25.20
C ASN A 115 -43.58 14.35 -26.53
N LYS A 116 -42.91 14.38 -27.68
CA LYS A 116 -43.58 14.23 -29.00
C LYS A 116 -43.90 12.79 -29.37
N GLY A 117 -43.08 11.82 -28.96
CA GLY A 117 -43.34 10.39 -29.14
C GLY A 117 -44.47 9.92 -28.22
N ASP A 118 -44.39 10.28 -26.94
CA ASP A 118 -45.37 9.92 -25.92
C ASP A 118 -46.76 10.53 -26.28
N LEU A 119 -46.87 11.83 -26.60
CA LEU A 119 -48.14 12.43 -27.04
C LEU A 119 -48.71 11.83 -28.34
N ALA A 120 -47.86 11.44 -29.28
CA ALA A 120 -48.33 10.78 -30.52
C ALA A 120 -48.82 9.34 -30.26
N MET A 121 -48.22 8.67 -29.27
CA MET A 121 -48.62 7.33 -28.83
C MET A 121 -49.91 7.39 -27.99
N GLU A 122 -50.06 8.36 -27.09
CA GLU A 122 -51.31 8.64 -26.37
C GLU A 122 -52.46 8.95 -27.33
N ALA A 123 -52.25 9.83 -28.33
CA ALA A 123 -53.27 10.14 -29.32
C ALA A 123 -53.68 8.93 -30.20
N LEU A 124 -52.76 8.00 -30.45
CA LEU A 124 -53.08 6.73 -31.14
C LEU A 124 -53.85 5.77 -30.23
N LEU A 125 -53.45 5.62 -28.97
CA LEU A 125 -54.13 4.78 -27.98
C LEU A 125 -55.54 5.30 -27.66
N GLU A 126 -55.71 6.61 -27.52
CA GLU A 126 -57.00 7.28 -27.34
C GLU A 126 -57.87 7.15 -28.60
N GLY A 127 -57.27 7.23 -29.80
CA GLY A 127 -57.95 6.95 -31.07
C GLY A 127 -58.42 5.50 -31.23
N ILE A 128 -57.75 4.54 -30.56
CA ILE A 128 -58.16 3.12 -30.51
C ILE A 128 -59.25 2.93 -29.44
N GLN A 129 -59.06 3.43 -28.21
CA GLN A 129 -60.06 3.33 -27.14
C GLN A 129 -61.40 3.96 -27.50
N ASN A 130 -61.39 5.08 -28.24
CA ASN A 130 -62.64 5.74 -28.65
C ASN A 130 -63.35 5.05 -29.82
N ARG A 131 -62.72 4.09 -30.53
CA ARG A 131 -63.41 3.20 -31.49
C ARG A 131 -64.14 2.04 -30.81
N GLY A 132 -63.77 1.69 -29.57
CA GLY A 132 -64.39 0.59 -28.81
C GLY A 132 -65.67 0.96 -28.04
N ARG A 133 -66.23 2.16 -28.22
CA ARG A 133 -67.39 2.65 -27.45
C ARG A 133 -68.75 2.47 -28.14
N ASP A 134 -68.78 2.22 -29.46
CA ASP A 134 -70.01 1.88 -30.18
C ASP A 134 -70.26 0.37 -30.11
N GLY A 135 -71.46 -0.01 -29.66
CA GLY A 135 -71.75 -1.38 -29.25
C GLY A 135 -71.82 -2.39 -30.40
N GLY A 136 -70.81 -3.27 -30.48
CA GLY A 136 -70.83 -4.50 -31.28
C GLY A 136 -70.34 -5.68 -30.45
N PHE A 137 -70.93 -6.86 -30.64
CA PHE A 137 -70.46 -8.09 -30.01
C PHE A 137 -69.09 -8.47 -30.61
N LEU A 138 -68.01 -8.20 -29.87
CA LEU A 138 -66.69 -8.74 -30.20
C LEU A 138 -66.77 -10.26 -30.20
N THR A 139 -66.39 -10.90 -31.31
CA THR A 139 -66.13 -12.34 -31.33
C THR A 139 -64.94 -12.64 -30.43
N SER A 140 -64.85 -13.84 -29.85
CA SER A 140 -63.87 -14.12 -28.78
C SER A 140 -62.43 -13.77 -29.21
N CYS A 141 -62.08 -14.06 -30.46
CA CYS A 141 -60.81 -13.75 -31.08
C CYS A 141 -60.39 -12.26 -30.96
N GLU A 142 -61.32 -11.30 -30.99
CA GLU A 142 -60.98 -9.88 -30.88
C GLU A 142 -60.76 -9.46 -29.42
N ALA A 143 -61.50 -10.03 -28.47
CA ALA A 143 -61.23 -9.86 -27.04
C ALA A 143 -59.91 -10.54 -26.62
N GLU A 144 -59.63 -11.74 -27.17
CA GLU A 144 -58.35 -12.45 -27.02
C GLU A 144 -57.18 -11.61 -27.56
N LEU A 145 -57.35 -10.96 -28.73
CA LEU A 145 -56.35 -10.07 -29.32
C LEU A 145 -56.10 -8.81 -28.46
N GLN A 146 -57.16 -8.19 -27.93
CA GLN A 146 -57.05 -7.02 -27.05
C GLN A 146 -56.34 -7.36 -25.73
N GLU A 147 -56.61 -8.53 -25.13
CA GLU A 147 -55.91 -8.96 -23.92
C GLU A 147 -54.44 -9.32 -24.21
N LEU A 148 -54.13 -9.91 -25.38
CA LEU A 148 -52.74 -10.12 -25.82
C LEU A 148 -51.99 -8.80 -26.03
N MET A 149 -52.61 -7.79 -26.65
CA MET A 149 -52.01 -6.45 -26.78
C MET A 149 -51.72 -5.84 -25.40
N LYS A 150 -52.69 -5.89 -24.48
CA LYS A 150 -52.52 -5.43 -23.09
C LYS A 150 -51.40 -6.16 -22.34
N GLN A 151 -51.23 -7.46 -22.56
CA GLN A 151 -50.10 -8.22 -22.01
C GLN A 151 -48.75 -7.79 -22.62
N ILE A 152 -48.71 -7.50 -23.92
CA ILE A 152 -47.53 -6.96 -24.59
C ILE A 152 -47.19 -5.56 -24.04
N ASP A 153 -48.17 -4.68 -23.86
CA ASP A 153 -47.96 -3.34 -23.30
C ASP A 153 -47.42 -3.39 -21.86
N ILE A 154 -47.97 -4.27 -21.02
CA ILE A 154 -47.47 -4.51 -19.66
C ILE A 154 -46.03 -5.05 -19.68
N MET A 155 -45.72 -5.99 -20.58
CA MET A 155 -44.38 -6.54 -20.75
C MET A 155 -43.37 -5.48 -21.23
N VAL A 156 -43.76 -4.64 -22.19
CA VAL A 156 -42.93 -3.54 -22.73
C VAL A 156 -42.72 -2.46 -21.68
N ALA A 157 -43.75 -2.10 -20.91
CA ALA A 157 -43.64 -1.17 -19.79
C ALA A 157 -42.71 -1.71 -18.69
N HIS A 158 -42.83 -3.00 -18.34
CA HIS A 158 -41.92 -3.66 -17.40
C HIS A 158 -40.47 -3.63 -17.92
N LYS A 159 -40.23 -4.01 -19.18
CA LYS A 159 -38.86 -4.00 -19.76
C LYS A 159 -38.29 -2.60 -19.92
N LYS A 160 -39.11 -1.59 -20.25
CA LYS A 160 -38.71 -0.17 -20.23
C LYS A 160 -38.27 0.26 -18.83
N SER A 161 -39.06 -0.03 -17.81
CA SER A 161 -38.74 0.27 -16.40
C SER A 161 -37.48 -0.46 -15.92
N GLU A 162 -37.29 -1.72 -16.32
CA GLU A 162 -36.10 -2.52 -16.02
C GLU A 162 -34.83 -1.91 -16.65
N TRP A 163 -34.88 -1.51 -17.92
CA TRP A 163 -33.76 -0.84 -18.59
C TRP A 163 -33.51 0.58 -18.09
N GLU A 164 -34.56 1.34 -17.76
CA GLU A 164 -34.43 2.65 -17.12
C GLU A 164 -33.77 2.50 -15.74
N GLY A 165 -34.18 1.54 -14.92
CA GLY A 165 -33.55 1.23 -13.63
C GLY A 165 -32.08 0.80 -13.75
N GLN A 166 -31.75 -0.06 -14.73
CA GLN A 166 -30.37 -0.44 -15.03
C GLN A 166 -29.53 0.76 -15.49
N THR A 167 -30.10 1.67 -16.28
CA THR A 167 -29.42 2.89 -16.75
C THR A 167 -29.09 3.82 -15.59
N HIS A 168 -30.08 4.17 -14.75
CA HIS A 168 -29.86 5.03 -13.58
C HIS A 168 -28.85 4.43 -12.58
N ALA A 169 -28.81 3.10 -12.43
CA ALA A 169 -27.82 2.43 -11.59
C ALA A 169 -26.39 2.54 -12.16
N LEU A 170 -26.22 2.45 -13.48
CA LEU A 170 -24.93 2.64 -14.16
C LEU A 170 -24.48 4.10 -14.13
N GLU A 171 -25.39 5.05 -14.32
CA GLU A 171 -25.14 6.50 -14.19
C GLU A 171 -24.69 6.85 -12.76
N THR A 172 -25.42 6.36 -11.75
CA THR A 172 -25.04 6.55 -10.33
C THR A 172 -23.67 5.96 -10.01
N CYS A 173 -23.32 4.81 -10.60
CA CYS A 173 -22.00 4.19 -10.46
C CYS A 173 -20.90 5.05 -11.12
N LEU A 174 -21.16 5.60 -12.30
CA LEU A 174 -20.25 6.50 -13.02
C LEU A 174 -20.00 7.79 -12.23
N ASP A 175 -21.05 8.41 -11.67
CA ASP A 175 -20.96 9.58 -10.80
C ASP A 175 -20.10 9.33 -9.56
N ILE A 176 -20.17 8.12 -8.97
CA ILE A 176 -19.30 7.72 -7.86
C ILE A 176 -17.85 7.68 -8.33
N ARG A 177 -17.57 7.00 -9.45
CA ARG A 177 -16.21 6.88 -9.99
C ARG A 177 -15.63 8.23 -10.44
N GLU A 178 -16.40 9.15 -10.99
CA GLU A 178 -15.89 10.48 -11.34
C GLU A 178 -15.55 11.31 -10.08
N ARG A 179 -16.36 11.22 -9.02
CA ARG A 179 -16.06 11.85 -7.72
C ARG A 179 -14.81 11.26 -7.06
N GLU A 180 -14.61 9.94 -7.14
CA GLU A 180 -13.38 9.28 -6.71
C GLU A 180 -12.17 9.77 -7.52
N LEU A 181 -12.24 9.75 -8.85
CA LEU A 181 -11.16 10.21 -9.74
C LEU A 181 -10.81 11.68 -9.50
N LYS A 182 -11.80 12.55 -9.27
CA LYS A 182 -11.60 13.96 -8.93
C LYS A 182 -10.86 14.13 -7.58
N THR A 183 -11.16 13.26 -6.62
CA THR A 183 -10.52 13.25 -5.30
C THR A 183 -9.08 12.70 -5.37
N LEU A 184 -8.84 11.62 -6.12
CA LEU A 184 -7.51 11.06 -6.34
C LEU A 184 -6.61 12.05 -7.11
N ARG A 185 -7.15 12.78 -8.09
CA ARG A 185 -6.42 13.85 -8.80
C ARG A 185 -5.98 14.97 -7.86
N SER A 186 -6.86 15.46 -6.98
CA SER A 186 -6.48 16.53 -6.04
C SER A 186 -5.46 16.08 -4.98
N GLN A 187 -5.53 14.84 -4.52
CA GLN A 187 -4.50 14.23 -3.66
C GLN A 187 -3.15 14.11 -4.39
N LEU A 188 -3.17 13.69 -5.67
CA LEU A 188 -1.98 13.61 -6.51
C LEU A 188 -1.32 14.98 -6.74
N ASP A 189 -2.12 16.04 -6.95
CA ASP A 189 -1.63 17.42 -7.05
C ASP A 189 -1.01 17.92 -5.74
N MET A 190 -1.59 17.56 -4.59
CA MET A 190 -0.99 17.85 -3.28
C MET A 190 0.36 17.14 -3.11
N LYS A 191 0.46 15.86 -3.49
CA LYS A 191 1.73 15.12 -3.43
C LYS A 191 2.79 15.62 -4.41
N HIS A 192 2.41 16.12 -5.59
CA HIS A 192 3.37 16.81 -6.48
C HIS A 192 3.92 18.10 -5.86
N LYS A 193 3.09 18.88 -5.16
CA LYS A 193 3.54 20.09 -4.44
C LYS A 193 4.46 19.75 -3.27
N GLU A 194 4.13 18.72 -2.49
CA GLU A 194 4.97 18.19 -1.40
C GLU A 194 6.35 17.73 -1.90
N VAL A 195 6.37 16.91 -2.97
CA VAL A 195 7.61 16.48 -3.64
C VAL A 195 8.40 17.66 -4.22
N GLY A 196 7.73 18.70 -4.73
CA GLY A 196 8.36 19.93 -5.18
C GLY A 196 9.12 20.66 -4.06
N MET A 197 8.46 20.88 -2.93
CA MET A 197 9.08 21.52 -1.75
C MET A 197 10.26 20.71 -1.20
N LEU A 198 10.11 19.38 -1.11
CA LEU A 198 11.18 18.48 -0.65
C LEU A 198 12.39 18.49 -1.59
N ARG A 199 12.18 18.57 -2.92
CA ARG A 199 13.27 18.72 -3.89
C ARG A 199 14.02 20.04 -3.72
N GLN A 200 13.29 21.15 -3.54
CA GLN A 200 13.90 22.45 -3.27
C GLN A 200 14.74 22.43 -1.99
N GLN A 201 14.22 21.88 -0.89
CA GLN A 201 14.95 21.76 0.38
C GLN A 201 16.24 20.92 0.23
N VAL A 202 16.20 19.81 -0.52
CA VAL A 202 17.38 18.99 -0.80
C VAL A 202 18.42 19.76 -1.63
N GLU A 203 17.99 20.54 -2.62
CA GLU A 203 18.88 21.37 -3.44
C GLU A 203 19.52 22.52 -2.62
N GLU A 204 18.75 23.18 -1.76
CA GLU A 204 19.24 24.22 -0.83
C GLU A 204 20.24 23.63 0.19
N HIS A 205 19.94 22.47 0.78
CA HIS A 205 20.87 21.78 1.67
C HIS A 205 22.17 21.35 0.96
N GLU A 206 22.10 20.96 -0.32
CA GLU A 206 23.27 20.58 -1.09
C GLU A 206 24.13 21.80 -1.47
N LYS A 207 23.52 22.94 -1.83
CA LYS A 207 24.21 24.23 -2.01
C LYS A 207 24.96 24.65 -0.74
N VAL A 208 24.31 24.60 0.42
CA VAL A 208 24.94 24.94 1.72
C VAL A 208 26.09 23.99 2.08
N LYS A 209 26.01 22.70 1.71
CA LYS A 209 27.16 21.78 1.84
C LYS A 209 28.32 22.15 0.92
N GLN A 210 28.04 22.56 -0.32
CA GLN A 210 29.05 22.95 -1.29
C GLN A 210 29.75 24.26 -0.91
N GLU A 211 29.01 25.25 -0.42
CA GLU A 211 29.54 26.48 0.20
C GLU A 211 30.51 26.14 1.34
N MET A 212 30.04 25.38 2.34
CA MET A 212 30.85 24.98 3.49
C MET A 212 32.10 24.17 3.08
N ALA A 213 32.00 23.34 2.05
CA ALA A 213 33.13 22.59 1.51
C ALA A 213 34.13 23.48 0.72
N MET A 214 33.71 24.64 0.21
CA MET A 214 34.61 25.65 -0.34
C MET A 214 35.30 26.46 0.76
N ASP A 215 34.57 26.82 1.83
CA ASP A 215 35.14 27.52 2.98
C ASP A 215 36.26 26.71 3.63
N TYR A 216 36.02 25.43 3.95
CA TYR A 216 37.06 24.55 4.51
C TYR A 216 38.26 24.36 3.56
N LYS A 217 38.05 24.31 2.23
CA LYS A 217 39.16 24.29 1.26
C LYS A 217 39.97 25.59 1.29
N GLN A 218 39.32 26.73 1.50
CA GLN A 218 40.00 28.02 1.63
C GLN A 218 40.78 28.13 2.94
N GLU A 219 40.25 27.61 4.05
CA GLU A 219 40.96 27.53 5.34
C GLU A 219 42.18 26.60 5.27
N LEU A 220 42.03 25.39 4.69
CA LEU A 220 43.14 24.48 4.46
C LEU A 220 44.26 25.12 3.61
N LYS A 221 43.89 25.92 2.60
CA LYS A 221 44.85 26.69 1.80
C LYS A 221 45.59 27.75 2.63
N LYS A 222 44.88 28.54 3.46
CA LYS A 222 45.50 29.52 4.38
C LYS A 222 46.49 28.84 5.33
N LEU A 223 46.10 27.73 5.96
CA LEU A 223 46.96 26.95 6.85
C LEU A 223 48.19 26.38 6.14
N HIS A 224 48.06 25.93 4.88
CA HIS A 224 49.20 25.47 4.09
C HIS A 224 50.18 26.62 3.75
N GLU A 225 49.67 27.80 3.42
CA GLU A 225 50.49 29.00 3.18
C GLU A 225 51.20 29.49 4.46
N GLU A 226 50.55 29.40 5.62
CA GLU A 226 51.15 29.66 6.92
C GLU A 226 52.22 28.64 7.30
N LEU A 227 51.97 27.34 7.11
CA LEU A 227 52.95 26.28 7.35
C LEU A 227 54.17 26.43 6.43
N GLY A 228 53.95 26.78 5.15
CA GLY A 228 55.04 27.13 4.22
C GLY A 228 55.80 28.40 4.62
N ARG A 229 55.15 29.35 5.31
CA ARG A 229 55.81 30.54 5.89
C ARG A 229 56.64 30.17 7.13
N LEU A 230 56.08 29.35 8.01
CA LEU A 230 56.73 28.84 9.22
C LEU A 230 57.98 28.03 8.87
N LYS A 231 57.89 27.07 7.93
CA LYS A 231 59.03 26.27 7.45
C LYS A 231 60.19 27.16 6.98
N ARG A 232 59.91 28.15 6.11
CA ARG A 232 60.92 29.13 5.64
C ARG A 232 61.48 30.02 6.76
N SER A 233 60.73 30.26 7.84
CA SER A 233 61.24 30.98 9.02
C SER A 233 62.15 30.11 9.88
N TYR A 234 61.84 28.81 10.03
CA TYR A 234 62.66 27.84 10.75
C TYR A 234 63.98 27.58 10.02
N GLU A 235 63.96 27.40 8.71
CA GLU A 235 65.16 27.28 7.87
C GLU A 235 66.08 28.51 7.99
N LYS A 236 65.51 29.72 8.10
CA LYS A 236 66.26 30.95 8.37
C LYS A 236 66.86 30.97 9.78
N LEU A 237 66.09 30.55 10.79
CA LEU A 237 66.54 30.48 12.18
C LEU A 237 67.68 29.46 12.35
N GLN A 238 67.58 28.27 11.74
CA GLN A 238 68.64 27.27 11.71
C GLN A 238 69.93 27.82 11.06
N LYS A 239 69.80 28.51 9.92
CA LYS A 239 70.89 29.25 9.23
C LYS A 239 71.37 30.50 9.98
N LYS A 240 70.72 30.88 11.09
CA LYS A 240 71.18 31.89 12.04
C LYS A 240 71.87 31.22 13.24
N GLN A 241 71.30 30.17 13.82
CA GLN A 241 71.88 29.40 14.94
C GLN A 241 73.29 28.87 14.60
N ILE A 242 73.49 28.32 13.40
CA ILE A 242 74.82 27.87 12.89
C ILE A 242 75.84 29.03 12.80
N ARG A 243 75.35 30.27 12.71
CA ARG A 243 76.14 31.51 12.60
C ARG A 243 76.42 32.11 13.97
N ASP A 244 75.41 32.18 14.83
CA ASP A 244 75.46 32.71 16.19
C ASP A 244 76.35 31.83 17.09
N PHE A 245 76.40 30.51 16.87
CA PHE A 245 77.35 29.61 17.53
C PHE A 245 78.82 29.92 17.21
N ARG A 246 79.08 30.71 16.15
CA ARG A 246 80.41 31.23 15.79
C ARG A 246 80.70 32.61 16.41
N GLY A 247 79.75 33.16 17.17
CA GLY A 247 79.92 34.36 17.99
C GLY A 247 78.62 35.15 18.13
N ASN A 248 78.10 35.26 19.36
CA ASN A 248 78.47 36.42 20.19
C ASN A 248 78.19 36.19 21.68
N ALA A 249 78.71 37.07 22.53
CA ALA A 249 78.29 37.22 23.92
C ALA A 249 77.94 38.69 24.21
N LYS A 250 77.05 38.92 25.20
CA LYS A 250 76.36 40.19 25.54
C LYS A 250 75.17 40.50 24.62
N ASN A 251 73.96 40.59 25.18
CA ASN A 251 72.84 41.39 24.64
C ASN A 251 71.71 41.70 25.66
N HIS A 252 72.07 41.94 26.94
CA HIS A 252 71.14 42.05 28.07
C HIS A 252 70.12 43.22 28.04
N ARG A 253 70.12 44.03 26.98
CA ARG A 253 69.07 45.03 26.69
C ARG A 253 67.93 44.42 25.86
N GLU A 254 68.25 43.51 24.94
CA GLU A 254 67.28 42.82 24.09
C GLU A 254 66.40 41.88 24.92
N ASP A 255 67.00 41.20 25.91
CA ASP A 255 66.31 40.33 26.88
C ASP A 255 65.07 41.00 27.50
N ARG A 256 65.16 42.29 27.84
CA ARG A 256 64.02 43.02 28.44
C ARG A 256 62.88 43.23 27.45
N SER A 257 63.19 43.70 26.23
CA SER A 257 62.18 43.84 25.17
C SER A 257 61.60 42.49 24.73
N GLU A 258 62.40 41.42 24.78
CA GLU A 258 61.97 40.06 24.49
C GLU A 258 61.05 39.52 25.60
N ILE A 259 61.35 39.78 26.88
CA ILE A 259 60.45 39.50 28.01
C ILE A 259 59.12 40.25 27.83
N GLU A 260 59.15 41.56 27.58
CA GLU A 260 57.93 42.37 27.37
C GLU A 260 57.11 41.85 26.17
N ARG A 261 57.77 41.44 25.06
CA ARG A 261 57.13 40.79 23.90
C ARG A 261 56.54 39.41 24.22
N LEU A 262 57.24 38.59 25.01
CA LEU A 262 56.78 37.26 25.43
C LEU A 262 55.62 37.36 26.42
N THR A 263 55.64 38.32 27.34
CA THR A 263 54.52 38.65 28.24
C THR A 263 53.26 39.02 27.44
N GLY A 264 53.40 39.89 26.43
CA GLY A 264 52.30 40.20 25.51
C GLY A 264 51.76 38.95 24.78
N LYS A 265 52.65 38.04 24.37
CA LYS A 265 52.25 36.78 23.72
C LYS A 265 51.55 35.80 24.67
N ILE A 266 51.95 35.76 25.94
CA ILE A 266 51.25 34.98 26.97
C ILE A 266 49.84 35.54 27.20
N GLU A 267 49.66 36.85 27.19
CA GLU A 267 48.35 37.48 27.36
C GLU A 267 47.43 37.25 26.15
N GLU A 268 47.96 37.27 24.92
CA GLU A 268 47.22 36.80 23.74
C GLU A 268 46.70 35.36 23.91
N PHE A 269 47.52 34.46 24.47
CA PHE A 269 47.13 33.07 24.69
C PHE A 269 46.11 32.93 25.83
N ARG A 270 46.19 33.75 26.89
CA ARG A 270 45.14 33.83 27.93
C ARG A 270 43.81 34.28 27.34
N GLN A 271 43.80 35.35 26.55
CA GLN A 271 42.58 35.84 25.90
C GLN A 271 41.97 34.77 24.97
N LYS A 272 42.79 34.13 24.13
CA LYS A 272 42.34 33.01 23.28
C LYS A 272 41.80 31.84 24.09
N SER A 273 42.39 31.51 25.25
CA SER A 273 41.88 30.48 26.15
C SER A 273 40.50 30.83 26.72
N LEU A 274 40.29 32.10 27.10
CA LEU A 274 38.98 32.59 27.57
C LEU A 274 37.92 32.57 26.45
N ASP A 275 38.30 32.85 25.21
CA ASP A 275 37.36 32.83 24.09
C ASP A 275 37.03 31.40 23.63
N TRP A 276 37.98 30.45 23.69
CA TRP A 276 37.68 29.02 23.55
C TRP A 276 36.80 28.48 24.67
N GLU A 277 36.98 28.96 25.91
CA GLU A 277 36.11 28.59 27.03
C GLU A 277 34.66 29.07 26.83
N LYS A 278 34.46 30.32 26.35
CA LYS A 278 33.13 30.82 25.96
C LYS A 278 32.49 29.96 24.87
N GLN A 279 33.25 29.59 23.83
CA GLN A 279 32.74 28.71 22.77
C GLN A 279 32.39 27.32 23.32
N ARG A 280 33.22 26.75 24.21
CA ARG A 280 32.93 25.47 24.89
C ARG A 280 31.60 25.52 25.64
N LEU A 281 31.36 26.58 26.41
CA LEU A 281 30.11 26.77 27.15
C LEU A 281 28.89 26.91 26.23
N ILE A 282 29.01 27.65 25.11
CA ILE A 282 27.95 27.78 24.10
C ILE A 282 27.61 26.41 23.49
N TYR A 283 28.61 25.64 23.06
CA TYR A 283 28.38 24.29 22.52
C TYR A 283 27.83 23.33 23.58
N GLN A 284 28.28 23.42 24.84
CA GLN A 284 27.73 22.63 25.94
C GLN A 284 26.24 22.92 26.15
N GLN A 285 25.84 24.21 26.14
CA GLN A 285 24.43 24.61 26.26
C GLN A 285 23.59 24.15 25.05
N GLN A 286 24.13 24.22 23.83
CA GLN A 286 23.47 23.69 22.63
C GLN A 286 23.26 22.17 22.72
N VAL A 287 24.27 21.41 23.16
CA VAL A 287 24.15 19.96 23.38
C VAL A 287 23.10 19.67 24.43
N SER A 288 23.12 20.32 25.61
CA SER A 288 22.10 20.12 26.64
C SER A 288 20.68 20.44 26.16
N SER A 289 20.50 21.46 25.30
CA SER A 289 19.21 21.78 24.67
C SER A 289 18.74 20.67 23.72
N LEU A 290 19.63 20.19 22.84
CA LEU A 290 19.33 19.09 21.91
C LEU A 290 19.07 17.76 22.66
N GLU A 291 19.74 17.52 23.79
CA GLU A 291 19.46 16.35 24.63
C GLU A 291 18.12 16.44 25.35
N ALA A 292 17.70 17.64 25.78
CA ALA A 292 16.37 17.86 26.35
C ALA A 292 15.27 17.64 25.28
N GLN A 293 15.47 18.16 24.07
CA GLN A 293 14.56 17.92 22.93
C GLN A 293 14.49 16.42 22.58
N ARG A 294 15.63 15.71 22.56
CA ARG A 294 15.68 14.25 22.31
C ARG A 294 14.90 13.46 23.37
N LYS A 295 14.95 13.86 24.65
CA LYS A 295 14.17 13.24 25.73
C LYS A 295 12.67 13.47 25.56
N ALA A 296 12.25 14.72 25.36
CA ALA A 296 10.84 15.05 25.16
C ALA A 296 10.22 14.31 23.95
N LEU A 297 10.99 14.12 22.85
CA LEU A 297 10.55 13.33 21.70
C LEU A 297 10.48 11.82 22.00
N ALA A 298 11.37 11.28 22.83
CA ALA A 298 11.30 9.90 23.28
C ALA A 298 10.07 9.67 24.19
N GLU A 299 9.83 10.57 25.16
CA GLU A 299 8.66 10.55 26.04
C GLU A 299 7.34 10.62 25.24
N GLN A 300 7.27 11.46 24.20
CA GLN A 300 6.13 11.48 23.27
C GLN A 300 5.97 10.15 22.49
N SER A 301 7.07 9.55 22.03
CA SER A 301 7.04 8.26 21.36
C SER A 301 6.53 7.13 22.27
N GLU A 302 6.96 7.12 23.53
CA GLU A 302 6.50 6.15 24.55
C GLU A 302 5.01 6.31 24.84
N ILE A 303 4.51 7.55 24.97
CA ILE A 303 3.08 7.84 25.14
C ILE A 303 2.25 7.34 23.93
N ILE A 304 2.72 7.59 22.71
CA ILE A 304 2.05 7.11 21.49
C ILE A 304 2.04 5.57 21.44
N GLN A 305 3.17 4.93 21.76
CA GLN A 305 3.28 3.47 21.78
C GLN A 305 2.36 2.84 22.84
N ALA A 306 2.28 3.42 24.04
CA ALA A 306 1.37 2.98 25.09
C ALA A 306 -0.11 3.14 24.69
N GLN A 307 -0.47 4.24 24.03
CA GLN A 307 -1.81 4.43 23.48
C GLN A 307 -2.16 3.42 22.38
N LEU A 308 -1.21 3.08 21.51
CA LEU A 308 -1.41 2.07 20.46
C LEU A 308 -1.59 0.67 21.07
N ALA A 309 -0.80 0.31 22.08
CA ALA A 309 -0.97 -0.94 22.82
C ALA A 309 -2.34 -1.03 23.50
N ASN A 310 -2.81 0.04 24.14
CA ASN A 310 -4.13 0.07 24.77
C ASN A 310 -5.29 0.00 23.75
N ARG A 311 -5.15 0.65 22.58
CA ARG A 311 -6.11 0.51 21.47
C ARG A 311 -6.15 -0.91 20.92
N LYS A 312 -4.99 -1.55 20.74
CA LYS A 312 -4.88 -2.95 20.31
C LYS A 312 -5.58 -3.89 21.29
N GLN A 313 -5.26 -3.83 22.58
CA GLN A 313 -5.88 -4.67 23.62
C GLN A 313 -7.41 -4.52 23.66
N LYS A 314 -7.91 -3.28 23.49
CA LYS A 314 -9.36 -3.02 23.40
C LYS A 314 -9.99 -3.68 22.17
N LEU A 315 -9.34 -3.57 21.01
CA LEU A 315 -9.83 -4.20 19.77
C LEU A 315 -9.85 -5.73 19.90
N GLU A 316 -8.79 -6.34 20.42
CA GLU A 316 -8.73 -7.78 20.72
C GLU A 316 -9.85 -8.22 21.69
N SER A 317 -10.16 -7.42 22.72
CA SER A 317 -11.26 -7.74 23.64
C SER A 317 -12.66 -7.64 23.01
N VAL A 318 -12.87 -6.71 22.08
CA VAL A 318 -14.13 -6.56 21.33
C VAL A 318 -14.27 -7.69 20.31
N GLU A 319 -13.18 -8.07 19.65
CA GLU A 319 -13.13 -9.16 18.67
C GLU A 319 -13.43 -10.51 19.34
N LEU A 320 -12.84 -10.81 20.50
CA LEU A 320 -13.18 -12.02 21.26
C LEU A 320 -14.65 -12.03 21.70
N SER A 321 -15.19 -10.87 22.09
CA SER A 321 -16.61 -10.75 22.44
C SER A 321 -17.52 -11.04 21.24
N SER A 322 -17.28 -10.42 20.08
CA SER A 322 -18.10 -10.64 18.88
C SER A 322 -17.96 -12.05 18.32
N GLN A 323 -16.76 -12.65 18.36
CA GLN A 323 -16.57 -14.06 18.00
C GLN A 323 -17.41 -15.00 18.87
N SER A 324 -17.46 -14.77 20.20
CA SER A 324 -18.28 -15.58 21.10
C SER A 324 -19.79 -15.38 20.91
N GLU A 325 -20.23 -14.17 20.58
CA GLU A 325 -21.63 -13.89 20.22
C GLU A 325 -22.03 -14.57 18.90
N ILE A 326 -21.17 -14.50 17.86
CA ILE A 326 -21.37 -15.18 16.58
C ILE A 326 -21.46 -16.70 16.79
N GLN A 327 -20.57 -17.30 17.60
CA GLN A 327 -20.63 -18.73 17.93
C GLN A 327 -21.94 -19.11 18.63
N HIS A 328 -22.37 -18.31 19.62
CA HIS A 328 -23.63 -18.53 20.34
C HIS A 328 -24.88 -18.38 19.44
N LEU A 329 -24.85 -17.47 18.46
CA LEU A 329 -25.92 -17.34 17.45
C LEU A 329 -25.91 -18.50 16.46
N SER A 330 -24.74 -18.94 15.99
CA SER A 330 -24.60 -20.12 15.13
C SER A 330 -25.14 -21.38 15.81
N SER A 331 -24.75 -21.66 17.06
CA SER A 331 -25.28 -22.80 17.83
C SER A 331 -26.71 -22.57 18.36
N LYS A 332 -27.37 -21.45 18.07
CA LYS A 332 -28.84 -21.30 18.15
C LYS A 332 -29.51 -21.66 16.83
N LEU A 333 -28.95 -21.18 15.71
CA LEU A 333 -29.42 -21.47 14.36
C LEU A 333 -29.35 -22.97 14.05
N GLU A 334 -28.25 -23.62 14.41
CA GLU A 334 -28.01 -25.06 14.28
C GLU A 334 -29.14 -25.88 14.94
N ARG A 335 -29.42 -25.66 16.23
CA ARG A 335 -30.52 -26.33 16.96
C ARG A 335 -31.91 -26.01 16.40
N ALA A 336 -32.11 -24.80 15.86
CA ALA A 336 -33.36 -24.47 15.19
C ALA A 336 -33.50 -25.24 13.86
N ASN A 337 -32.40 -25.41 13.12
CA ASN A 337 -32.33 -26.22 11.91
C ASN A 337 -32.57 -27.71 12.20
N ASP A 338 -31.95 -28.26 13.24
CA ASP A 338 -32.19 -29.65 13.71
C ASP A 338 -33.69 -29.87 14.02
N THR A 339 -34.33 -28.87 14.64
CA THR A 339 -35.77 -28.89 14.96
C THR A 339 -36.62 -28.83 13.68
N ILE A 340 -36.21 -28.07 12.67
CA ILE A 340 -36.87 -28.03 11.36
C ILE A 340 -36.76 -29.39 10.67
N CYS A 341 -35.57 -29.98 10.58
CA CYS A 341 -35.38 -31.29 9.96
C CYS A 341 -36.13 -32.42 10.69
N ALA A 342 -36.27 -32.35 12.02
CA ALA A 342 -37.13 -33.26 12.77
C ALA A 342 -38.63 -33.10 12.42
N ASN A 343 -39.09 -31.87 12.19
CA ASN A 343 -40.47 -31.59 11.76
C ASN A 343 -40.70 -32.01 10.30
N GLU A 344 -39.73 -31.81 9.40
CA GLU A 344 -39.78 -32.25 8.00
C GLU A 344 -39.99 -33.77 7.91
N LEU A 345 -39.23 -34.56 8.69
CA LEU A 345 -39.38 -36.01 8.75
C LEU A 345 -40.74 -36.47 9.30
N GLU A 346 -41.33 -35.74 10.26
CA GLU A 346 -42.69 -36.05 10.74
C GLU A 346 -43.76 -35.66 9.72
N ILE A 347 -43.58 -34.56 8.96
CA ILE A 347 -44.45 -34.19 7.84
C ILE A 347 -44.41 -35.26 6.74
N GLU A 348 -43.24 -35.79 6.39
CA GLU A 348 -43.10 -36.93 5.48
C GLU A 348 -43.83 -38.18 6.02
N ARG A 349 -43.64 -38.50 7.31
CA ARG A 349 -44.30 -39.65 7.96
C ARG A 349 -45.83 -39.53 7.99
N LEU A 350 -46.35 -38.35 8.26
CA LEU A 350 -47.79 -38.05 8.19
C LEU A 350 -48.29 -38.11 6.75
N THR A 351 -47.52 -37.63 5.77
CA THR A 351 -47.86 -37.68 4.34
C THR A 351 -47.97 -39.13 3.85
N MET A 352 -47.03 -40.01 4.22
CA MET A 352 -47.14 -41.44 3.94
C MET A 352 -48.42 -42.05 4.54
N ARG A 353 -48.71 -41.76 5.82
CA ARG A 353 -49.92 -42.26 6.49
C ARG A 353 -51.21 -41.74 5.86
N VAL A 354 -51.23 -40.51 5.34
CA VAL A 354 -52.38 -39.98 4.58
C VAL A 354 -52.53 -40.72 3.25
N ASN A 355 -51.44 -40.99 2.52
CA ASN A 355 -51.48 -41.76 1.29
C ASN A 355 -51.97 -43.20 1.51
N ASP A 356 -51.53 -43.87 2.58
CA ASP A 356 -52.03 -45.20 2.98
C ASP A 356 -53.54 -45.15 3.24
N LEU A 357 -54.01 -44.17 4.00
CA LEU A 357 -55.44 -44.00 4.30
C LEU A 357 -56.26 -43.70 3.04
N VAL A 358 -55.78 -42.86 2.13
CA VAL A 358 -56.40 -42.60 0.81
C VAL A 358 -56.46 -43.89 -0.03
N GLY A 359 -55.40 -44.70 -0.01
CA GLY A 359 -55.38 -46.02 -0.66
C GLY A 359 -56.44 -46.96 -0.11
N THR A 360 -56.55 -47.11 1.22
CA THR A 360 -57.59 -47.95 1.84
C THR A 360 -59.01 -47.41 1.63
N ASN A 361 -59.20 -46.09 1.58
CA ASN A 361 -60.49 -45.48 1.26
C ASN A 361 -60.90 -45.79 -0.18
N MET A 362 -59.96 -45.69 -1.14
CA MET A 362 -60.18 -46.07 -2.54
C MET A 362 -60.60 -47.53 -2.70
N THR A 363 -59.97 -48.48 -1.99
CA THR A 363 -60.39 -49.89 -2.04
C THR A 363 -61.76 -50.12 -1.39
N VAL A 364 -62.07 -49.46 -0.27
CA VAL A 364 -63.41 -49.53 0.35
C VAL A 364 -64.50 -48.95 -0.56
N MET A 365 -64.23 -47.85 -1.25
CA MET A 365 -65.16 -47.26 -2.23
C MET A 365 -65.41 -48.19 -3.42
N GLN A 366 -64.38 -48.86 -3.93
CA GLN A 366 -64.51 -49.87 -4.99
C GLN A 366 -65.31 -51.10 -4.52
N GLU A 367 -65.06 -51.58 -3.30
CA GLU A 367 -65.85 -52.64 -2.69
C GLU A 367 -67.33 -52.24 -2.51
N GLN A 368 -67.61 -51.00 -2.11
CA GLN A 368 -68.97 -50.52 -1.94
C GLN A 368 -69.70 -50.48 -3.29
N GLN A 369 -69.10 -49.94 -4.33
CA GLN A 369 -69.67 -49.96 -5.69
C GLN A 369 -69.96 -51.38 -6.19
N GLN A 370 -69.10 -52.36 -5.87
CA GLN A 370 -69.36 -53.77 -6.20
C GLN A 370 -70.49 -54.39 -5.38
N LYS A 371 -70.71 -53.95 -4.13
CA LYS A 371 -71.83 -54.39 -3.30
C LYS A 371 -73.14 -53.77 -3.79
N ASP A 372 -73.12 -52.50 -4.16
CA ASP A 372 -74.27 -51.75 -4.69
C ASP A 372 -74.75 -52.32 -6.03
N GLU A 373 -73.86 -52.68 -6.96
CA GLU A 373 -74.31 -53.30 -8.22
C GLU A 373 -74.84 -54.72 -8.01
N LYS A 374 -74.25 -55.53 -7.11
CA LYS A 374 -74.78 -56.85 -6.74
C LYS A 374 -76.14 -56.76 -6.06
N LEU A 375 -76.37 -55.71 -5.26
CA LEU A 375 -77.68 -55.40 -4.71
C LEU A 375 -78.66 -55.07 -5.85
N ARG A 376 -78.28 -54.19 -6.78
CA ARG A 376 -79.08 -53.84 -7.97
C ARG A 376 -79.40 -55.04 -8.86
N GLU A 377 -78.49 -56.01 -9.00
CA GLU A 377 -78.72 -57.29 -9.68
C GLU A 377 -79.73 -58.16 -8.93
N SER A 378 -79.60 -58.25 -7.60
CA SER A 378 -80.52 -59.01 -6.75
C SER A 378 -81.91 -58.40 -6.71
N GLU A 379 -82.03 -57.07 -6.75
CA GLU A 379 -83.31 -56.35 -6.83
C GLU A 379 -84.05 -56.64 -8.15
N LYS A 380 -83.35 -56.57 -9.30
CA LYS A 380 -83.90 -56.95 -10.62
C LYS A 380 -84.40 -58.40 -10.62
N LEU A 381 -83.64 -59.34 -10.04
CA LEU A 381 -84.06 -60.73 -9.93
C LEU A 381 -85.29 -60.90 -9.02
N LEU A 382 -85.36 -60.15 -7.92
CA LEU A 382 -86.49 -60.17 -7.00
C LEU A 382 -87.75 -59.57 -7.65
N GLU A 383 -87.62 -58.54 -8.49
CA GLU A 383 -88.72 -57.99 -9.30
C GLU A 383 -89.26 -59.03 -10.31
N VAL A 384 -88.38 -59.75 -11.02
CA VAL A 384 -88.77 -60.87 -11.91
C VAL A 384 -89.49 -61.98 -11.14
N LEU A 385 -88.99 -62.37 -9.96
CA LEU A 385 -89.66 -63.38 -9.13
C LEU A 385 -91.01 -62.90 -8.57
N GLN A 386 -91.20 -61.59 -8.36
CA GLN A 386 -92.51 -61.02 -8.03
C GLN A 386 -93.47 -61.03 -9.23
N GLU A 387 -92.96 -60.77 -10.44
CA GLU A 387 -93.70 -60.85 -11.70
C GLU A 387 -94.20 -62.29 -11.94
N GLU A 388 -93.30 -63.28 -11.91
CA GLU A 388 -93.63 -64.71 -12.03
C GLU A 388 -94.67 -65.13 -10.97
N LYS A 389 -94.48 -64.73 -9.71
CA LYS A 389 -95.43 -64.99 -8.62
C LYS A 389 -96.82 -64.38 -8.88
N ARG A 390 -96.90 -63.24 -9.58
CA ARG A 390 -98.18 -62.62 -9.97
C ARG A 390 -98.85 -63.38 -11.12
N GLN A 391 -98.07 -63.82 -12.10
CA GLN A 391 -98.55 -64.63 -13.23
C GLN A 391 -99.03 -66.02 -12.78
N LEU A 392 -98.30 -66.66 -11.87
CA LEU A 392 -98.71 -67.92 -11.24
C LEU A 392 -100.00 -67.76 -10.43
N LYS A 393 -100.16 -66.66 -9.67
CA LYS A 393 -101.43 -66.35 -8.99
C LYS A 393 -102.60 -66.15 -9.96
N ALA A 394 -102.40 -65.43 -11.06
CA ALA A 394 -103.43 -65.24 -12.08
C ALA A 394 -103.82 -66.57 -12.75
N THR A 395 -102.84 -67.45 -12.98
CA THR A 395 -103.05 -68.80 -13.52
C THR A 395 -103.78 -69.73 -12.54
N LEU A 396 -103.43 -69.68 -11.25
CA LEU A 396 -104.16 -70.40 -10.21
C LEU A 396 -105.62 -69.93 -10.16
N HIS A 397 -105.85 -68.62 -10.16
CA HIS A 397 -107.20 -68.08 -10.10
C HIS A 397 -108.05 -68.43 -11.33
N SER A 398 -107.46 -68.47 -12.54
CA SER A 398 -108.19 -68.94 -13.73
C SER A 398 -108.52 -70.43 -13.67
N GLN A 399 -107.66 -71.26 -13.07
CA GLN A 399 -107.96 -72.68 -12.78
C GLN A 399 -109.03 -72.84 -11.70
N GLU A 400 -108.99 -72.05 -10.62
CA GLU A 400 -110.04 -72.03 -9.59
C GLU A 400 -111.41 -71.67 -10.18
N ASN A 401 -111.46 -70.66 -11.05
CA ASN A 401 -112.67 -70.27 -11.77
C ASN A 401 -113.17 -71.39 -12.69
N PHE A 402 -112.29 -72.05 -13.45
CA PHE A 402 -112.64 -73.20 -14.27
C PHE A 402 -113.18 -74.38 -13.44
N ILE A 403 -112.57 -74.68 -12.28
CA ILE A 403 -113.04 -75.69 -11.34
C ILE A 403 -114.39 -75.30 -10.72
N HIS A 404 -114.61 -74.01 -10.42
CA HIS A 404 -115.89 -73.51 -9.93
C HIS A 404 -116.98 -73.66 -11.00
N GLU A 405 -116.74 -73.27 -12.24
CA GLU A 405 -117.68 -73.53 -13.34
C GLU A 405 -117.96 -75.04 -13.52
N ALA A 406 -116.94 -75.89 -13.40
CA ALA A 406 -117.09 -77.34 -13.48
C ALA A 406 -117.94 -77.91 -12.32
N LYS A 407 -117.80 -77.37 -11.10
CA LYS A 407 -118.69 -77.66 -9.97
C LYS A 407 -120.13 -77.22 -10.25
N MET A 408 -120.33 -75.98 -10.72
CA MET A 408 -121.67 -75.49 -11.10
C MET A 408 -122.32 -76.33 -12.22
N ARG A 409 -121.53 -76.80 -13.20
CA ARG A 409 -121.98 -77.75 -14.24
C ARG A 409 -122.37 -79.11 -13.62
N LYS A 410 -121.57 -79.63 -12.68
CA LYS A 410 -121.89 -80.87 -11.93
C LYS A 410 -123.16 -80.71 -11.09
N GLU A 411 -123.33 -79.62 -10.36
CA GLU A 411 -124.51 -79.36 -9.54
C GLU A 411 -125.78 -79.18 -10.40
N LYS A 412 -125.65 -78.59 -11.59
CA LYS A 412 -126.71 -78.51 -12.61
C LYS A 412 -127.07 -79.85 -13.27
N LEU A 413 -126.25 -80.89 -13.08
CA LEU A 413 -126.56 -82.29 -13.41
C LEU A 413 -127.10 -83.04 -12.18
N GLN A 414 -126.54 -82.80 -10.99
CA GLN A 414 -126.94 -83.47 -9.76
C GLN A 414 -128.34 -83.02 -9.27
N SER A 415 -128.74 -81.78 -9.57
CA SER A 415 -130.11 -81.29 -9.38
C SER A 415 -131.11 -81.95 -10.35
N LYS A 416 -130.71 -82.20 -11.62
CA LYS A 416 -131.52 -83.00 -12.56
C LYS A 416 -131.67 -84.45 -12.12
N LEU A 417 -130.64 -85.00 -11.48
CA LEU A 417 -130.66 -86.35 -10.88
C LEU A 417 -131.64 -86.40 -9.70
N LYS A 418 -131.55 -85.45 -8.76
CA LYS A 418 -132.51 -85.32 -7.65
C LYS A 418 -133.95 -85.07 -8.14
N ALA A 419 -134.15 -84.36 -9.25
CA ALA A 419 -135.46 -84.13 -9.84
C ALA A 419 -136.12 -85.38 -10.48
N ILE A 420 -135.39 -86.51 -10.56
CA ILE A 420 -135.91 -87.81 -11.02
C ILE A 420 -136.17 -88.76 -9.82
N ASP A 421 -135.51 -88.53 -8.69
CA ASP A 421 -135.41 -89.47 -7.55
C ASP A 421 -136.32 -89.08 -6.35
N SER A 422 -137.34 -88.25 -6.58
CA SER A 422 -138.20 -87.74 -5.49
C SER A 422 -139.66 -87.50 -5.91
N GLN A 423 -140.35 -88.53 -6.43
CA GLN A 423 -141.80 -88.49 -6.69
C GLN A 423 -142.56 -89.59 -5.92
N HIS A 424 -142.39 -89.66 -4.60
CA HIS A 424 -143.36 -90.32 -3.72
C HIS A 424 -143.37 -89.77 -2.29
N THR A 425 -144.57 -89.56 -1.76
CA THR A 425 -145.02 -89.40 -0.34
C THR A 425 -143.99 -89.00 0.75
N VAL A 426 -144.05 -87.83 1.40
CA VAL A 426 -145.12 -87.21 2.24
C VAL A 426 -145.06 -87.61 3.73
N GLU A 427 -144.80 -86.59 4.56
CA GLU A 427 -145.12 -86.43 6.00
C GLU A 427 -144.60 -87.43 7.07
N ALA A 428 -144.56 -87.09 8.37
CA ALA A 428 -144.12 -85.87 9.08
C ALA A 428 -144.24 -86.10 10.61
N LEU A 429 -143.21 -85.81 11.41
CA LEU A 429 -143.36 -85.62 12.86
C LEU A 429 -142.53 -84.44 13.41
N ARG A 430 -143.19 -83.69 14.29
CA ARG A 430 -142.73 -82.60 15.18
C ARG A 430 -142.68 -83.21 16.59
N SER A 431 -141.96 -82.74 17.62
CA SER A 431 -141.35 -81.45 17.98
C SER A 431 -140.03 -81.75 18.75
N LEU A 432 -139.28 -80.90 19.47
CA LEU A 432 -139.43 -79.61 20.19
C LEU A 432 -137.95 -79.11 20.43
N GLU A 433 -137.54 -77.90 20.84
CA GLU A 433 -138.11 -76.63 21.32
C GLU A 433 -137.20 -75.49 20.73
N GLU A 434 -137.66 -74.29 20.38
CA GLU A 434 -137.75 -73.04 21.19
C GLU A 434 -136.64 -72.80 22.26
N SER A 435 -136.12 -71.58 22.44
CA SER A 435 -136.83 -70.29 22.41
C SER A 435 -135.96 -69.04 22.07
N GLN A 436 -136.56 -68.08 21.33
CA GLN A 436 -136.71 -66.62 21.62
C GLN A 436 -135.46 -65.71 21.79
N MET A 437 -135.47 -64.36 21.68
CA MET A 437 -136.37 -63.25 21.21
C MET A 437 -135.49 -61.95 21.13
N GLU A 438 -135.83 -60.77 20.56
CA GLU A 438 -136.71 -60.31 19.45
C GLU A 438 -136.30 -58.83 19.09
N ARG A 439 -136.86 -58.25 18.01
CA ARG A 439 -137.11 -56.80 17.75
C ARG A 439 -136.03 -55.76 17.31
N ARG A 440 -136.25 -55.30 16.07
CA ARG A 440 -136.65 -53.93 15.61
C ARG A 440 -135.69 -52.71 15.69
N TYR A 441 -135.56 -52.09 14.50
CA TYR A 441 -135.74 -50.67 14.12
C TYR A 441 -135.04 -49.49 14.86
N THR A 442 -134.56 -48.58 14.00
CA THR A 442 -134.45 -47.11 14.13
C THR A 442 -133.43 -46.47 15.10
N SER A 443 -132.41 -45.91 14.45
CA SER A 443 -131.86 -44.54 14.61
C SER A 443 -131.04 -44.14 15.84
N GLN A 444 -129.97 -43.40 15.49
CA GLN A 444 -129.30 -42.34 16.25
C GLN A 444 -128.06 -42.71 17.08
N GLU A 445 -127.07 -41.82 16.97
CA GLU A 445 -125.92 -41.60 17.85
C GLU A 445 -126.32 -41.37 19.33
N PRO A 446 -125.41 -41.40 20.32
CA PRO A 446 -123.95 -41.30 20.19
C PRO A 446 -123.12 -42.38 20.92
N GLY A 447 -121.91 -42.62 20.40
CA GLY A 447 -120.91 -43.50 21.03
C GLY A 447 -119.47 -43.26 20.59
N ASP A 448 -119.20 -42.22 19.78
CA ASP A 448 -117.88 -41.95 19.19
C ASP A 448 -117.00 -41.16 20.18
N LEU A 449 -116.65 -41.83 21.29
CA LEU A 449 -115.85 -41.28 22.39
C LEU A 449 -114.69 -42.19 22.76
N ASP A 450 -114.84 -43.51 22.78
CA ASP A 450 -113.73 -44.42 23.13
C ASP A 450 -112.73 -44.58 21.96
N ASN A 451 -113.25 -44.65 20.73
CA ASN A 451 -112.46 -44.61 19.49
C ASN A 451 -111.86 -43.22 19.23
N VAL A 452 -112.58 -42.14 19.57
CA VAL A 452 -112.07 -40.76 19.47
C VAL A 452 -111.03 -40.46 20.54
N LEU A 453 -111.20 -40.90 21.79
CA LEU A 453 -110.17 -40.81 22.83
C LEU A 453 -108.94 -41.63 22.45
N SER A 454 -109.11 -42.84 21.90
CA SER A 454 -107.98 -43.64 21.39
C SER A 454 -107.24 -42.94 20.24
N GLN A 455 -107.94 -42.23 19.35
CA GLN A 455 -107.30 -41.38 18.34
C GLN A 455 -106.68 -40.11 18.93
N LEU A 456 -107.28 -39.53 19.97
CA LEU A 456 -106.81 -38.30 20.62
C LEU A 456 -105.57 -38.53 21.49
N ASP A 457 -105.48 -39.67 22.19
CA ASP A 457 -104.28 -40.08 22.92
C ASP A 457 -103.15 -40.46 21.94
N LEU A 458 -103.47 -41.05 20.78
CA LEU A 458 -102.49 -41.31 19.72
C LEU A 458 -101.99 -40.03 19.05
N THR A 459 -102.86 -39.05 18.79
CA THR A 459 -102.41 -37.75 18.25
C THR A 459 -101.66 -36.94 19.30
N HIS A 460 -102.13 -36.90 20.55
CA HIS A 460 -101.48 -36.16 21.63
C HIS A 460 -100.11 -36.75 21.98
N SER A 461 -99.96 -38.09 22.07
CA SER A 461 -98.63 -38.70 22.24
C SER A 461 -97.71 -38.50 21.03
N SER A 462 -98.26 -38.39 19.80
CA SER A 462 -97.47 -37.98 18.63
C SER A 462 -97.06 -36.50 18.66
N GLU A 463 -97.93 -35.64 19.22
CA GLU A 463 -97.69 -34.21 19.41
C GLU A 463 -96.62 -33.98 20.50
N GLU A 464 -96.69 -34.69 21.63
CA GLU A 464 -95.65 -34.68 22.67
C GLU A 464 -94.29 -35.17 22.11
N LEU A 465 -94.28 -36.23 21.30
CA LEU A 465 -93.06 -36.71 20.64
C LEU A 465 -92.49 -35.69 19.64
N LEU A 466 -93.34 -35.02 18.86
CA LEU A 466 -92.93 -33.94 17.95
C LEU A 466 -92.44 -32.71 18.72
N GLN A 467 -93.09 -32.34 19.83
CA GLN A 467 -92.69 -31.21 20.68
C GLN A 467 -91.34 -31.49 21.36
N ALA A 468 -91.12 -32.72 21.83
CA ALA A 468 -89.84 -33.17 22.38
C ALA A 468 -88.73 -33.19 21.32
N GLU A 469 -89.04 -33.64 20.10
CA GLU A 469 -88.11 -33.65 18.96
C GLU A 469 -87.76 -32.22 18.50
N VAL A 470 -88.73 -31.30 18.44
CA VAL A 470 -88.49 -29.87 18.20
C VAL A 470 -87.58 -29.31 19.28
N THR A 471 -87.88 -29.52 20.56
CA THR A 471 -87.04 -29.06 21.69
C THR A 471 -85.61 -29.61 21.60
N ARG A 472 -85.46 -30.88 21.18
CA ARG A 472 -84.16 -31.53 20.96
C ARG A 472 -83.40 -30.93 19.77
N LEU A 473 -84.10 -30.61 18.68
CA LEU A 473 -83.54 -29.97 17.49
C LEU A 473 -83.16 -28.50 17.75
N GLU A 474 -83.93 -27.77 18.55
CA GLU A 474 -83.60 -26.41 19.01
C GLU A 474 -82.35 -26.41 19.91
N GLY A 475 -82.27 -27.32 20.87
CA GLY A 475 -81.06 -27.51 21.69
C GLY A 475 -79.83 -27.92 20.85
N SER A 476 -80.04 -28.80 19.86
CA SER A 476 -79.01 -29.15 18.88
C SER A 476 -78.57 -27.94 18.06
N LEU A 477 -79.52 -27.12 17.57
CA LEU A 477 -79.26 -25.93 16.77
C LEU A 477 -78.49 -24.87 17.57
N GLU A 478 -78.83 -24.62 18.83
CA GLU A 478 -78.06 -23.65 19.64
C GLU A 478 -76.68 -24.20 20.05
N SER A 479 -76.50 -25.53 20.13
CA SER A 479 -75.14 -26.12 20.27
C SER A 479 -74.27 -25.93 19.02
N VAL A 480 -74.86 -26.00 17.82
CA VAL A 480 -74.19 -25.70 16.55
C VAL A 480 -73.95 -24.19 16.38
N SER A 481 -74.91 -23.36 16.81
CA SER A 481 -74.83 -21.89 16.87
C SER A 481 -73.68 -21.43 17.78
N THR A 482 -73.55 -21.99 18.98
CA THR A 482 -72.46 -21.67 19.93
C THR A 482 -71.09 -22.13 19.46
N THR A 483 -70.96 -23.34 18.93
CA THR A 483 -69.69 -23.83 18.35
C THR A 483 -69.29 -23.05 17.09
N CYS A 484 -70.24 -22.64 16.24
CA CYS A 484 -69.97 -21.77 15.09
C CYS A 484 -69.47 -20.37 15.53
N LYS A 485 -70.06 -19.79 16.59
CA LYS A 485 -69.59 -18.53 17.19
C LYS A 485 -68.15 -18.68 17.73
N GLN A 486 -67.84 -19.78 18.42
CA GLN A 486 -66.49 -20.07 18.93
C GLN A 486 -65.46 -20.21 17.82
N LEU A 487 -65.73 -21.04 16.80
CA LEU A 487 -64.84 -21.22 15.64
C LEU A 487 -64.60 -19.91 14.87
N SER A 488 -65.62 -19.05 14.76
CA SER A 488 -65.48 -17.71 14.16
C SER A 488 -64.55 -16.81 14.99
N GLN A 489 -64.60 -16.90 16.32
CA GLN A 489 -63.73 -16.14 17.22
C GLN A 489 -62.27 -16.66 17.19
N GLU A 490 -62.07 -17.97 17.17
CA GLU A 490 -60.74 -18.58 17.01
C GLU A 490 -60.12 -18.21 15.65
N LEU A 491 -60.89 -18.27 14.56
CA LEU A 491 -60.45 -17.86 13.22
C LEU A 491 -60.02 -16.38 13.19
N MET A 492 -60.77 -15.50 13.88
CA MET A 492 -60.42 -14.08 14.02
C MET A 492 -59.12 -13.88 14.80
N GLN A 493 -58.92 -14.61 15.91
CA GLN A 493 -57.66 -14.57 16.68
C GLN A 493 -56.47 -15.07 15.85
N LYS A 494 -56.63 -16.17 15.11
CA LYS A 494 -55.59 -16.71 14.22
C LYS A 494 -55.26 -15.77 13.06
N TYR A 495 -56.23 -15.04 12.53
CA TYR A 495 -56.01 -13.99 11.54
C TYR A 495 -55.19 -12.82 12.12
N GLU A 496 -55.46 -12.40 13.35
CA GLU A 496 -54.63 -11.39 14.03
C GLU A 496 -53.21 -11.87 14.34
N GLU A 497 -53.04 -13.11 14.80
CA GLU A 497 -51.71 -13.71 15.03
C GLU A 497 -50.90 -13.77 13.73
N LEU A 498 -51.51 -14.21 12.63
CA LEU A 498 -50.88 -14.26 11.30
C LEU A 498 -50.42 -12.87 10.86
N LYS A 499 -51.26 -11.84 11.04
CA LYS A 499 -50.93 -10.44 10.70
C LYS A 499 -49.78 -9.88 11.54
N LYS A 500 -49.67 -10.27 12.82
CA LYS A 500 -48.54 -9.92 13.70
C LYS A 500 -47.24 -10.62 13.25
N MET A 501 -47.33 -11.91 12.88
CA MET A 501 -46.21 -12.67 12.32
C MET A 501 -45.74 -12.13 10.96
N GLU A 502 -46.65 -11.67 10.10
CA GLU A 502 -46.34 -11.04 8.82
C GLU A 502 -45.57 -9.72 9.01
N LEU A 503 -45.96 -8.89 9.99
CA LEU A 503 -45.23 -7.67 10.33
C LEU A 503 -43.77 -7.97 10.72
N HIS A 504 -43.56 -8.90 11.65
CA HIS A 504 -42.22 -9.31 12.08
C HIS A 504 -41.39 -9.93 10.94
N ASN A 505 -42.00 -10.70 10.04
CA ASN A 505 -41.31 -11.20 8.84
C ASN A 505 -40.83 -10.07 7.92
N ASN A 506 -41.58 -8.97 7.82
CA ASN A 506 -41.15 -7.79 7.07
C ASN A 506 -40.04 -7.00 7.78
N GLU A 507 -40.06 -6.92 9.12
CA GLU A 507 -38.97 -6.36 9.92
C GLU A 507 -37.66 -7.18 9.77
N TYR A 508 -37.72 -8.50 9.91
CA TYR A 508 -36.56 -9.37 9.67
C TYR A 508 -36.05 -9.30 8.22
N ARG A 509 -36.95 -9.20 7.22
CA ARG A 509 -36.57 -9.01 5.81
C ARG A 509 -35.82 -7.69 5.59
N ALA A 510 -36.24 -6.62 6.27
CA ALA A 510 -35.57 -5.32 6.21
C ALA A 510 -34.18 -5.36 6.87
N GLU A 511 -34.06 -5.97 8.05
CA GLU A 511 -32.76 -6.09 8.74
C GLU A 511 -31.79 -7.01 7.97
N ILE A 512 -32.27 -8.11 7.40
CA ILE A 512 -31.47 -8.99 6.50
C ILE A 512 -30.96 -8.20 5.27
N LYS A 513 -31.76 -7.30 4.70
CA LYS A 513 -31.32 -6.43 3.60
C LYS A 513 -30.22 -5.47 4.07
N LYS A 514 -30.44 -4.78 5.20
CA LYS A 514 -29.49 -3.84 5.81
C LYS A 514 -28.15 -4.50 6.18
N LEU A 515 -28.17 -5.72 6.74
CA LEU A 515 -26.96 -6.49 7.04
C LEU A 515 -26.20 -6.90 5.77
N LYS A 516 -26.90 -7.30 4.69
CA LYS A 516 -26.27 -7.58 3.39
C LYS A 516 -25.61 -6.35 2.79
N GLU A 517 -26.26 -5.19 2.86
CA GLU A 517 -25.71 -3.91 2.39
C GLU A 517 -24.46 -3.50 3.21
N GLN A 518 -24.46 -3.72 4.53
CA GLN A 518 -23.29 -3.48 5.38
C GLN A 518 -22.11 -4.42 5.07
N ILE A 519 -22.37 -5.71 4.88
CA ILE A 519 -21.33 -6.68 4.49
C ILE A 519 -20.70 -6.28 3.15
N LEU A 520 -21.54 -5.99 2.14
CA LEU A 520 -21.07 -5.64 0.79
C LEU A 520 -20.30 -4.30 0.79
N GLN A 521 -20.68 -3.35 1.63
CA GLN A 521 -19.90 -2.12 1.85
C GLN A 521 -18.55 -2.39 2.54
N ALA A 522 -18.51 -3.28 3.53
CA ALA A 522 -17.28 -3.68 4.21
C ALA A 522 -16.31 -4.42 3.27
N GLU A 523 -16.82 -5.33 2.43
CA GLU A 523 -16.06 -6.02 1.39
C GLU A 523 -15.46 -5.03 0.36
N GLN A 524 -16.24 -4.05 -0.10
CA GLN A 524 -15.73 -3.00 -1.00
C GLN A 524 -14.65 -2.13 -0.34
N SER A 525 -14.82 -1.76 0.93
CA SER A 525 -13.83 -1.00 1.69
C SER A 525 -12.54 -1.80 1.91
N TYR A 526 -12.66 -3.09 2.25
CA TYR A 526 -11.52 -3.99 2.44
C TYR A 526 -10.77 -4.25 1.13
N GLY A 527 -11.48 -4.54 0.04
CA GLY A 527 -10.88 -4.74 -1.29
C GLY A 527 -10.15 -3.49 -1.80
N SER A 528 -10.71 -2.30 -1.55
CA SER A 528 -10.07 -1.02 -1.90
C SER A 528 -8.76 -0.80 -1.10
N ALA A 529 -8.75 -1.11 0.20
CA ALA A 529 -7.56 -1.03 1.03
C ALA A 529 -6.49 -2.05 0.61
N LEU A 530 -6.89 -3.28 0.31
CA LEU A 530 -5.99 -4.37 -0.09
C LEU A 530 -5.35 -4.11 -1.47
N GLU A 531 -6.11 -3.58 -2.43
CA GLU A 531 -5.53 -3.15 -3.71
C GLU A 531 -4.58 -1.96 -3.54
N GLY A 532 -4.88 -1.03 -2.62
CA GLY A 532 -3.97 0.04 -2.22
C GLY A 532 -2.62 -0.48 -1.69
N MET A 533 -2.65 -1.42 -0.74
CA MET A 533 -1.44 -2.09 -0.23
C MET A 533 -0.68 -2.84 -1.33
N LYS A 534 -1.39 -3.51 -2.24
CA LYS A 534 -0.80 -4.22 -3.40
C LYS A 534 -0.11 -3.28 -4.37
N ILE A 535 -0.66 -2.09 -4.60
CA ILE A 535 -0.02 -1.01 -5.39
C ILE A 535 1.22 -0.47 -4.66
N GLU A 536 1.14 -0.23 -3.35
CA GLU A 536 2.27 0.27 -2.54
C GLU A 536 3.43 -0.73 -2.50
N ILE A 537 3.17 -2.02 -2.25
CA ILE A 537 4.16 -3.11 -2.34
C ILE A 537 4.78 -3.12 -3.74
N SER A 538 3.96 -3.01 -4.80
CA SER A 538 4.44 -2.98 -6.19
C SER A 538 5.26 -1.72 -6.52
N GLN A 539 5.08 -0.61 -5.81
CA GLN A 539 5.95 0.57 -5.90
C GLN A 539 7.26 0.34 -5.14
N LEU A 540 7.19 -0.05 -3.87
CA LEU A 540 8.36 -0.28 -3.02
C LEU A 540 9.30 -1.34 -3.63
N THR A 541 8.77 -2.41 -4.23
CA THR A 541 9.55 -3.40 -4.97
C THR A 541 10.29 -2.79 -6.17
N ARG A 542 9.64 -1.91 -6.96
CA ARG A 542 10.29 -1.21 -8.09
C ARG A 542 11.35 -0.22 -7.62
N GLU A 543 11.08 0.54 -6.55
CA GLU A 543 12.08 1.45 -6.00
C GLU A 543 13.28 0.71 -5.41
N LEU A 544 13.09 -0.46 -4.79
CA LEU A 544 14.18 -1.29 -4.29
C LEU A 544 15.10 -1.75 -5.44
N HIS A 545 14.53 -2.33 -6.50
CA HIS A 545 15.31 -2.70 -7.70
C HIS A 545 16.05 -1.49 -8.31
N GLN A 546 15.42 -0.30 -8.35
CA GLN A 546 16.09 0.91 -8.83
C GLN A 546 17.22 1.37 -7.90
N ARG A 547 17.08 1.22 -6.58
CA ARG A 547 18.16 1.48 -5.61
C ARG A 547 19.32 0.50 -5.82
N ASP A 548 19.03 -0.80 -5.99
CA ASP A 548 20.05 -1.83 -6.20
C ASP A 548 20.84 -1.61 -7.51
N ILE A 549 20.16 -1.27 -8.61
CA ILE A 549 20.79 -0.86 -9.87
C ILE A 549 21.70 0.36 -9.64
N THR A 550 21.19 1.38 -8.94
CA THR A 550 21.95 2.61 -8.67
C THR A 550 23.20 2.34 -7.80
N ILE A 551 23.07 1.46 -6.80
CA ILE A 551 24.19 1.02 -5.94
C ILE A 551 25.22 0.23 -6.76
N ALA A 552 24.79 -0.66 -7.65
CA ALA A 552 25.68 -1.42 -8.53
C ALA A 552 26.47 -0.50 -9.49
N SER A 553 25.80 0.48 -10.11
CA SER A 553 26.43 1.49 -10.97
C SER A 553 27.38 2.43 -10.20
N ALA A 554 26.98 2.87 -9.00
CA ALA A 554 27.86 3.68 -8.14
C ALA A 554 29.10 2.90 -7.70
N LYS A 555 28.94 1.61 -7.36
CA LYS A 555 30.03 0.72 -6.94
C LYS A 555 31.03 0.42 -8.08
N SER A 556 30.54 0.20 -9.31
CA SER A 556 31.42 0.00 -10.47
C SER A 556 32.15 1.29 -10.87
N SER A 557 31.46 2.43 -10.84
CA SER A 557 32.06 3.76 -11.03
C SER A 557 33.15 4.04 -9.98
N SER A 558 32.86 3.81 -8.69
CA SER A 558 33.81 3.97 -7.59
C SER A 558 35.04 3.06 -7.75
N SER A 559 34.87 1.79 -8.13
CA SER A 559 35.98 0.86 -8.35
C SER A 559 36.85 1.25 -9.56
N ASN A 560 36.25 1.84 -10.59
CA ASN A 560 37.00 2.37 -11.73
C ASN A 560 37.80 3.63 -11.35
N MET A 561 37.20 4.53 -10.57
CA MET A 561 37.89 5.71 -10.03
C MET A 561 39.04 5.31 -9.08
N GLU A 562 38.85 4.30 -8.24
CA GLU A 562 39.90 3.75 -7.37
C GLU A 562 41.10 3.21 -8.18
N LYS A 563 40.84 2.48 -9.27
CA LYS A 563 41.90 2.01 -10.18
C LYS A 563 42.63 3.17 -10.88
N GLN A 564 41.88 4.19 -11.33
CA GLN A 564 42.48 5.37 -11.95
C GLN A 564 43.37 6.13 -10.96
N LEU A 565 42.91 6.37 -9.73
CA LEU A 565 43.70 7.02 -8.68
C LEU A 565 44.97 6.23 -8.33
N LYS A 566 44.91 4.89 -8.28
CA LYS A 566 46.11 4.06 -8.06
C LYS A 566 47.13 4.19 -9.20
N ALA A 567 46.67 4.21 -10.45
CA ALA A 567 47.55 4.44 -11.61
C ALA A 567 48.13 5.87 -11.62
N GLU A 568 47.36 6.88 -11.22
CA GLU A 568 47.82 8.28 -11.09
C GLU A 568 48.87 8.42 -9.98
N ILE A 569 48.70 7.73 -8.85
CA ILE A 569 49.66 7.67 -7.74
C ILE A 569 50.95 6.96 -8.19
N GLN A 570 50.86 5.76 -8.76
CA GLN A 570 52.04 5.02 -9.22
C GLN A 570 52.86 5.85 -10.23
N LYS A 571 52.19 6.53 -11.16
CA LYS A 571 52.81 7.44 -12.14
C LYS A 571 53.43 8.70 -11.51
N ALA A 572 52.96 9.12 -10.35
CA ALA A 572 53.57 10.20 -9.57
C ALA A 572 54.79 9.70 -8.75
N GLU A 573 54.75 8.46 -8.27
CA GLU A 573 55.87 7.79 -7.60
C GLU A 573 57.02 7.50 -8.57
N GLU A 574 56.72 6.97 -9.77
CA GLU A 574 57.67 6.78 -10.88
C GLU A 574 58.42 8.10 -11.20
N LYS A 575 57.69 9.20 -11.39
CA LYS A 575 58.27 10.53 -11.60
C LYS A 575 59.07 11.06 -10.41
N ALA A 576 58.70 10.70 -9.18
CA ALA A 576 59.44 11.10 -7.99
C ALA A 576 60.79 10.36 -7.90
N VAL A 577 60.86 9.12 -8.39
CA VAL A 577 62.12 8.37 -8.57
C VAL A 577 62.96 9.00 -9.69
N GLU A 578 62.39 9.25 -10.88
CA GLU A 578 63.08 9.95 -11.98
C GLU A 578 63.68 11.29 -11.52
N HIS A 579 62.90 12.12 -10.82
CA HIS A 579 63.38 13.39 -10.29
C HIS A 579 64.47 13.24 -9.22
N LYS A 580 64.45 12.16 -8.43
CA LYS A 580 65.53 11.87 -7.48
C LYS A 580 66.81 11.46 -8.20
N GLU A 581 66.73 10.58 -9.19
CA GLU A 581 67.89 10.14 -9.98
C GLU A 581 68.56 11.32 -10.69
N ILE A 582 67.77 12.26 -11.23
CA ILE A 582 68.29 13.51 -11.83
C ILE A 582 68.97 14.40 -10.78
N LEU A 583 68.47 14.47 -9.54
CA LEU A 583 69.10 15.23 -8.46
C LEU A 583 70.40 14.58 -7.98
N ASP A 584 70.42 13.25 -7.81
CA ASP A 584 71.60 12.48 -7.40
C ASP A 584 72.71 12.59 -8.48
N GLN A 585 72.35 12.54 -9.77
CA GLN A 585 73.27 12.81 -10.89
C GLN A 585 73.80 14.26 -10.87
N LEU A 586 72.93 15.24 -10.62
CA LEU A 586 73.32 16.66 -10.53
C LEU A 586 74.23 16.95 -9.33
N GLU A 587 74.09 16.22 -8.23
CA GLU A 587 75.00 16.33 -7.08
C GLU A 587 76.36 15.69 -7.39
N SER A 588 76.38 14.54 -8.05
CA SER A 588 77.62 13.93 -8.56
C SER A 588 78.41 14.88 -9.48
N LEU A 589 77.74 15.47 -10.48
CA LEU A 589 78.34 16.44 -11.41
C LEU A 589 78.84 17.72 -10.71
N LYS A 590 78.22 18.13 -9.59
CA LYS A 590 78.71 19.26 -8.77
C LYS A 590 79.97 18.89 -7.99
N LEU A 591 80.04 17.68 -7.44
CA LEU A 591 81.23 17.18 -6.76
C LEU A 591 82.41 17.04 -7.73
N GLU A 592 82.15 16.55 -8.95
CA GLU A 592 83.16 16.50 -10.01
C GLU A 592 83.63 17.90 -10.44
N ASN A 593 82.71 18.85 -10.70
CA ASN A 593 83.08 20.23 -11.01
C ASN A 593 83.86 20.91 -9.86
N HIS A 594 83.52 20.61 -8.61
CA HIS A 594 84.26 21.11 -7.44
C HIS A 594 85.68 20.51 -7.39
N HIS A 595 85.83 19.20 -7.62
CA HIS A 595 87.13 18.53 -7.67
C HIS A 595 88.00 19.04 -8.81
N LEU A 596 87.43 19.23 -10.01
CA LEU A 596 88.13 19.85 -11.14
C LEU A 596 88.56 21.28 -10.82
N SER A 597 87.72 22.07 -10.12
CA SER A 597 88.08 23.42 -9.66
C SER A 597 89.21 23.40 -8.61
N GLU A 598 89.23 22.41 -7.70
CA GLU A 598 90.36 22.19 -6.81
C GLU A 598 91.64 21.80 -7.56
N MET A 599 91.54 20.97 -8.61
CA MET A 599 92.69 20.58 -9.42
C MET A 599 93.26 21.77 -10.18
N VAL A 600 92.40 22.60 -10.80
CA VAL A 600 92.80 23.83 -11.49
C VAL A 600 93.51 24.78 -10.51
N THR A 601 92.90 25.09 -9.37
CA THR A 601 93.53 25.99 -8.37
C THR A 601 94.83 25.42 -7.78
N LYS A 602 94.95 24.10 -7.59
CA LYS A 602 96.23 23.46 -7.20
C LYS A 602 97.30 23.59 -8.29
N LEU A 603 96.93 23.48 -9.57
CA LEU A 603 97.83 23.67 -10.71
C LEU A 603 98.22 25.15 -10.90
N GLU A 604 97.30 26.09 -10.70
CA GLU A 604 97.56 27.53 -10.72
C GLU A 604 98.54 27.93 -9.60
N LEU A 605 98.31 27.47 -8.37
CA LEU A 605 99.24 27.68 -7.24
C LEU A 605 100.61 27.03 -7.50
N GLY A 606 100.64 25.83 -8.09
CA GLY A 606 101.87 25.17 -8.52
C GLY A 606 102.63 25.96 -9.58
N LEU A 607 101.93 26.51 -10.57
CA LEU A 607 102.49 27.35 -11.63
C LEU A 607 103.00 28.69 -11.10
N HIS A 608 102.27 29.32 -10.17
CA HIS A 608 102.72 30.54 -9.49
C HIS A 608 103.98 30.28 -8.68
N LYS A 609 104.00 29.22 -7.85
CA LYS A 609 105.19 28.86 -7.06
C LYS A 609 106.39 28.48 -7.92
N ALA A 610 106.19 27.78 -9.04
CA ALA A 610 107.25 27.48 -9.99
C ALA A 610 107.80 28.74 -10.67
N LYS A 611 106.92 29.70 -11.03
CA LYS A 611 107.34 31.02 -11.56
C LYS A 611 108.14 31.80 -10.51
N GLU A 612 107.65 31.89 -9.27
CA GLU A 612 108.33 32.58 -8.17
C GLU A 612 109.72 31.99 -7.90
N ILE A 613 109.84 30.66 -7.84
CA ILE A 613 111.14 29.98 -7.71
C ILE A 613 112.05 30.32 -8.90
N SER A 614 111.58 30.15 -10.14
CA SER A 614 112.42 30.45 -11.33
C SER A 614 112.86 31.92 -11.43
N VAL A 615 112.06 32.86 -10.91
CA VAL A 615 112.41 34.28 -10.86
C VAL A 615 113.40 34.56 -9.73
N ALA A 616 113.24 33.92 -8.56
CA ALA A 616 114.20 34.01 -7.46
C ALA A 616 115.56 33.41 -7.87
N ASP A 617 115.56 32.21 -8.44
CA ASP A 617 116.77 31.54 -8.97
C ASP A 617 117.48 32.44 -9.99
N LEU A 618 116.76 33.03 -10.94
CA LEU A 618 117.33 33.95 -11.93
C LEU A 618 117.86 35.25 -11.30
N GLN A 619 117.20 35.79 -10.27
CA GLN A 619 117.68 36.96 -9.54
C GLN A 619 118.95 36.65 -8.74
N GLU A 620 119.01 35.50 -8.07
CA GLU A 620 120.18 35.07 -7.29
C GLU A 620 121.38 34.80 -8.21
N ASN A 621 121.19 34.08 -9.32
CA ASN A 621 122.22 33.90 -10.36
C ASN A 621 122.71 35.25 -10.94
N TYR A 622 121.81 36.21 -11.16
CA TYR A 622 122.18 37.55 -11.65
C TYR A 622 122.97 38.34 -10.60
N ILE A 623 122.61 38.23 -9.31
CA ILE A 623 123.32 38.85 -8.18
C ILE A 623 124.71 38.22 -7.99
N GLU A 624 124.86 36.89 -8.09
CA GLU A 624 126.18 36.24 -8.08
C GLU A 624 127.06 36.70 -9.24
N ALA A 625 126.52 36.73 -10.47
CA ALA A 625 127.24 37.23 -11.63
C ALA A 625 127.67 38.70 -11.47
N LEU A 626 126.80 39.55 -10.93
CA LEU A 626 127.10 40.95 -10.63
C LEU A 626 128.19 41.08 -9.55
N ASN A 627 128.09 40.33 -8.45
CA ASN A 627 129.10 40.32 -7.38
C ASN A 627 130.46 39.80 -7.87
N LYS A 628 130.47 38.83 -8.78
CA LYS A 628 131.69 38.34 -9.43
C LYS A 628 132.32 39.43 -10.31
N LEU A 629 131.54 40.09 -11.17
CA LEU A 629 132.00 41.22 -11.98
C LEU A 629 132.49 42.40 -11.10
N VAL A 630 131.88 42.65 -9.95
CA VAL A 630 132.33 43.67 -8.99
C VAL A 630 133.67 43.28 -8.34
N SER A 631 133.87 42.02 -7.95
CA SER A 631 135.15 41.57 -7.38
C SER A 631 136.28 41.52 -8.43
N GLU A 632 135.97 41.12 -9.67
CA GLU A 632 136.89 41.23 -10.82
C GLU A 632 137.25 42.69 -11.11
N ASN A 633 136.29 43.63 -11.05
CA ASN A 633 136.55 45.06 -11.24
C ASN A 633 137.39 45.65 -10.10
N GLN A 634 137.12 45.28 -8.85
CA GLN A 634 137.95 45.66 -7.69
C GLN A 634 139.39 45.11 -7.81
N GLN A 635 139.55 43.88 -8.25
CA GLN A 635 140.88 43.29 -8.49
C GLN A 635 141.60 43.99 -9.65
N LEU A 636 140.91 44.29 -10.75
CA LEU A 636 141.47 45.08 -11.86
C LEU A 636 141.85 46.50 -11.43
N GLN A 637 141.06 47.17 -10.58
CA GLN A 637 141.42 48.48 -10.02
C GLN A 637 142.66 48.38 -9.11
N LYS A 638 142.78 47.31 -8.32
CA LYS A 638 143.96 47.03 -7.50
C LYS A 638 145.19 46.80 -8.36
N ASP A 639 145.10 45.99 -9.42
CA ASP A 639 146.19 45.73 -10.36
C ASP A 639 146.55 46.98 -11.19
N LEU A 640 145.59 47.87 -11.47
CA LEU A 640 145.82 49.17 -12.10
C LEU A 640 146.57 50.12 -11.15
N MET A 641 146.26 50.10 -9.84
CA MET A 641 147.03 50.82 -8.82
C MET A 641 148.43 50.22 -8.63
N ASP A 642 148.57 48.90 -8.68
CA ASP A 642 149.84 48.19 -8.55
C ASP A 642 150.74 48.39 -9.78
N THR A 643 150.16 48.48 -10.98
CA THR A 643 150.89 48.84 -12.21
C THR A 643 151.21 50.33 -12.27
N LYS A 644 150.35 51.22 -11.75
CA LYS A 644 150.68 52.64 -11.53
C LYS A 644 151.88 52.80 -10.61
N SER A 645 151.90 52.14 -9.45
CA SER A 645 153.03 52.26 -8.51
C SER A 645 154.33 51.72 -9.11
N LYS A 646 154.28 50.58 -9.83
CA LYS A 646 155.43 50.04 -10.59
C LYS A 646 155.90 50.98 -11.71
N LEU A 647 154.97 51.62 -12.42
CA LEU A 647 155.29 52.63 -13.46
C LEU A 647 155.91 53.90 -12.86
N GLU A 648 155.40 54.35 -11.71
CA GLU A 648 155.91 55.51 -10.98
C GLU A 648 157.31 55.25 -10.41
N ILE A 649 157.54 54.06 -9.83
CA ILE A 649 158.88 53.58 -9.45
C ILE A 649 159.83 53.52 -10.66
N SER A 650 159.36 53.02 -11.81
CA SER A 650 160.16 52.98 -13.05
C SER A 650 160.48 54.38 -13.60
N THR A 651 159.54 55.32 -13.47
CA THR A 651 159.71 56.74 -13.82
C THR A 651 160.67 57.47 -12.86
N GLN A 652 160.70 57.04 -11.59
CA GLN A 652 161.61 57.57 -10.58
C GLN A 652 163.03 56.96 -10.68
N MET A 653 163.14 55.71 -11.14
CA MET A 653 164.41 55.05 -11.45
C MET A 653 165.06 55.59 -12.73
N SER A 654 164.29 55.78 -13.80
CA SER A 654 164.78 56.42 -15.03
C SER A 654 165.23 57.87 -14.80
N LYS A 655 164.55 58.63 -13.92
CA LYS A 655 165.01 59.95 -13.44
C LYS A 655 166.35 59.95 -12.71
N LYS A 656 166.82 58.82 -12.15
CA LYS A 656 168.11 58.75 -11.42
C LYS A 656 169.32 58.39 -12.29
N ASN A 657 169.12 57.91 -13.52
CA ASN A 657 170.20 57.45 -14.40
C ASN A 657 170.50 58.39 -15.60
N TYR A 658 169.89 59.58 -15.65
CA TYR A 658 170.05 60.53 -16.77
C TYR A 658 170.71 61.88 -16.41
N ASP A 659 171.30 62.02 -15.22
CA ASP A 659 172.07 63.22 -14.82
C ASP A 659 173.58 63.15 -15.23
N ARG A 660 173.86 62.55 -16.39
CA ARG A 660 175.12 62.70 -17.12
C ARG A 660 174.89 62.79 -18.62
N ILE A 661 175.33 63.92 -19.20
CA ILE A 661 175.57 64.19 -20.63
C ILE A 661 174.33 64.59 -21.47
N PHE A 662 174.26 65.91 -21.72
CA PHE A 662 173.64 66.66 -22.85
C PHE A 662 172.11 66.85 -23.01
N LYS A 663 171.76 68.12 -23.28
CA LYS A 663 170.58 68.63 -24.00
C LYS A 663 170.76 68.37 -25.52
N PRO A 664 169.72 68.27 -26.40
CA PRO A 664 168.81 69.39 -26.69
C PRO A 664 167.38 69.13 -27.27
N THR A 665 166.59 70.22 -27.32
CA THR A 665 165.54 70.61 -28.31
C THR A 665 164.36 69.70 -28.73
N HIS A 666 163.15 70.28 -28.53
CA HIS A 666 161.98 70.36 -29.44
C HIS A 666 161.27 69.14 -30.06
N SER A 667 160.01 68.94 -29.64
CA SER A 667 158.78 69.12 -30.46
C SER A 667 157.58 69.22 -29.50
N ARG A 668 156.52 70.02 -29.63
CA ARG A 668 155.79 70.76 -30.69
C ARG A 668 154.40 70.17 -31.01
N THR A 669 153.42 70.50 -30.14
CA THR A 669 151.98 70.76 -30.45
C THR A 669 151.14 69.59 -31.05
N PRO A 670 149.80 69.72 -31.21
CA PRO A 670 148.87 70.77 -30.76
C PRO A 670 147.69 70.27 -29.89
N GLU A 671 146.84 71.23 -29.53
CA GLU A 671 145.45 71.06 -29.06
C GLU A 671 144.58 70.34 -30.12
N PHE A 672 143.40 69.85 -29.70
CA PHE A 672 142.19 69.95 -30.51
C PHE A 672 140.94 70.18 -29.63
N LYS A 673 140.02 70.99 -30.14
CA LYS A 673 138.66 71.23 -29.60
C LYS A 673 137.62 70.70 -30.62
N ASN A 674 136.34 70.87 -30.28
CA ASN A 674 135.16 70.71 -31.15
C ASN A 674 134.74 69.23 -31.37
N THR A 675 133.47 68.88 -31.62
CA THR A 675 132.25 69.71 -31.78
C THR A 675 130.99 68.91 -31.36
N GLU A 676 129.85 69.60 -31.35
CA GLU A 676 128.49 69.02 -31.29
C GLU A 676 128.20 68.07 -32.48
N PHE A 677 127.21 67.18 -32.31
CA PHE A 677 126.32 66.73 -33.39
C PHE A 677 124.93 66.36 -32.82
N ASN A 678 123.88 66.39 -33.64
CA ASN A 678 122.48 66.44 -33.20
C ASN A 678 121.53 65.80 -34.24
N VAL A 679 120.33 65.32 -33.82
CA VAL A 679 119.19 64.84 -34.67
C VAL A 679 119.45 63.50 -35.42
N PRO A 680 118.46 62.64 -35.80
CA PRO A 680 116.99 62.66 -35.66
C PRO A 680 116.31 61.48 -34.93
N CYS A 681 114.98 61.54 -34.82
CA CYS A 681 114.07 60.47 -34.39
C CYS A 681 113.82 59.37 -35.45
N LEU A 682 113.25 58.24 -35.02
CA LEU A 682 112.34 57.38 -35.80
C LEU A 682 111.27 56.75 -34.87
N CYS A 683 110.17 56.23 -35.41
CA CYS A 683 108.98 55.82 -34.63
C CYS A 683 108.31 54.52 -35.12
N LEU A 684 107.57 53.87 -34.20
CA LEU A 684 106.51 52.85 -34.45
C LEU A 684 106.98 51.47 -35.01
N PRO A 685 106.15 50.40 -34.99
CA PRO A 685 104.71 50.35 -34.64
C PRO A 685 104.29 49.32 -33.55
N LEU A 686 102.98 49.36 -33.23
CA LEU A 686 102.22 48.27 -32.59
C LEU A 686 102.18 47.00 -33.45
N VAL A 687 102.08 45.84 -32.80
CA VAL A 687 101.18 44.72 -33.20
C VAL A 687 100.48 44.20 -31.93
N GLN A 688 99.33 43.54 -32.12
CA GLN A 688 98.36 43.04 -31.14
C GLN A 688 98.93 42.11 -30.05
#